data_AF-A0A800DIC5-F1
#
_entry.id   AF-A0A800DIC5-F1
#
_cell.length_a   1.000
_cell.length_b   1.000
_cell.length_c   1.000
_cell.angle_alpha   90.00
_cell.angle_beta   90.00
_cell.angle_gamma   90.00
#
_symmetry.space_group_name_H-M   'P 1'
#
loop_
_entity.id
_entity.type
_entity.pdbx_description
1 polymer ?
#
loop_
_entity_poly.entity_id
_entity_poly.type
_entity_poly.pdbx_seq_one_letter_code
_entity_poly.pdbx_strand_id
1 'polypeptide(L)'
;MQPTTKAKPRKGKMSPPAEWLAARPLLTGLGITALSVLFGMQLLRVLVPGIFWILGARMDWGAIELGAIGLLIFLTAFLAAPLGRLLGNHRLIIVSGGGLALVRLLIQFWWGEPLFNLCLAIAGTIFFIIFLPACLENSRAQGAFAISHFALGLLVGLALDTAISGAFKTYDTAWRVELLPLLVTVLLVAAQLVLLSYATVTSARLTPSPAASGTSTWKALTWLAVGPFLFLELVVLQNIPRLAALTDWSLPLAFMLILLAQLAGLAMATYFLSKVRHNLWLWALGCGAGLIAVLAPGYQDSAELTALLLLVGQILASTLIVIILMGITASAAKRQQPTISLGNGAGMVLLLSFILAYYAVYDISLPYSNTLLEPVAGGIIATCAVAGTAILPKQVLPRLKLWTVPALSLLLLIVPLSMAITWQPPAAVAGKGFPIRIMTYNLHNGFNTDGHLNMETIARVIERSAPDIVALQEVSRGWVVSGRLDMLTWLSQRLHMPYVFAPTADPLWGNAILSRYPVMAYSRFDLPPADLFIRRGFVAALVDLGNGDKLKVIATHLHHLEGDSDIRKEQAGTIVKFLDDVGHNRVVLLGDLNAEPSDPEMVLLKEAGLLDTCETMNPYLACTFPSENPRKRIDYIWISRDLVLQDIEVPFSTASDHLPVIAVISEQASRRLNHGYY
;
A
#
# COMPACT_ATOMS: atom_id res chain seq x y z
N MET A 1 -2.65 19.89 -72.03
CA MET A 1 -3.15 18.96 -70.99
C MET A 1 -2.13 17.85 -70.80
N GLN A 2 -1.33 17.91 -69.73
CA GLN A 2 -0.50 16.78 -69.28
C GLN A 2 -1.15 16.19 -68.01
N PRO A 3 -1.32 14.87 -67.89
CA PRO A 3 -1.89 14.27 -66.70
C PRO A 3 -0.80 14.11 -65.63
N THR A 4 -0.98 14.80 -64.50
CA THR A 4 -0.17 14.64 -63.30
C THR A 4 -0.36 13.23 -62.72
N THR A 5 0.68 12.41 -62.76
CA THR A 5 0.75 11.11 -62.09
C THR A 5 0.74 11.29 -60.58
N LYS A 6 -0.36 10.90 -59.90
CA LYS A 6 -0.41 10.76 -58.45
C LYS A 6 0.57 9.67 -58.01
N ALA A 7 1.62 10.06 -57.28
CA ALA A 7 2.52 9.12 -56.62
C ALA A 7 1.73 8.26 -55.62
N LYS A 8 1.82 6.93 -55.75
CA LYS A 8 1.35 5.98 -54.74
C LYS A 8 2.15 6.21 -53.45
N PRO A 9 1.53 6.27 -52.26
CA PRO A 9 2.27 6.35 -51.01
C PRO A 9 3.13 5.08 -50.86
N ARG A 10 4.45 5.26 -50.65
CA ARG A 10 5.36 4.17 -50.27
C ARG A 10 4.83 3.55 -48.97
N LYS A 11 4.27 2.34 -49.05
CA LYS A 11 4.07 1.49 -47.87
C LYS A 11 5.47 1.11 -47.37
N GLY A 12 5.94 1.75 -46.30
CA GLY A 12 7.14 1.29 -45.61
C GLY A 12 6.94 -0.16 -45.19
N LYS A 13 7.87 -1.05 -45.57
CA LYS A 13 7.88 -2.44 -45.08
C LYS A 13 8.07 -2.39 -43.57
N MET A 14 7.13 -2.96 -42.83
CA MET A 14 7.23 -3.13 -41.38
C MET A 14 8.24 -4.25 -41.08
N SER A 15 8.93 -4.20 -39.94
CA SER A 15 9.79 -5.31 -39.52
C SER A 15 8.93 -6.56 -39.18
N PRO A 16 9.46 -7.79 -39.23
CA PRO A 16 8.68 -8.99 -38.94
C PRO A 16 7.97 -8.99 -37.56
N PRO A 17 8.58 -8.48 -36.47
CA PRO A 17 7.87 -8.31 -35.19
C PRO A 17 6.74 -7.28 -35.27
N ALA A 18 6.93 -6.22 -36.05
CA ALA A 18 5.93 -5.18 -36.27
C ALA A 18 4.72 -5.71 -37.06
N GLU A 19 4.94 -6.55 -38.06
CA GLU A 19 3.87 -7.24 -38.79
C GLU A 19 3.12 -8.23 -37.88
N TRP A 20 3.84 -8.95 -37.02
CA TRP A 20 3.26 -9.91 -36.06
C TRP A 20 2.36 -9.24 -35.00
N LEU A 21 2.75 -8.06 -34.48
CA LEU A 21 1.96 -7.27 -33.52
C LEU A 21 0.82 -6.50 -34.20
N ALA A 22 1.04 -5.95 -35.39
CA ALA A 22 -0.02 -5.31 -36.18
C ALA A 22 -1.14 -6.29 -36.56
N ALA A 23 -0.82 -7.59 -36.67
CA ALA A 23 -1.79 -8.66 -36.84
C ALA A 23 -2.55 -9.05 -35.54
N ARG A 24 -2.18 -8.49 -34.37
CA ARG A 24 -2.75 -8.81 -33.05
C ARG A 24 -3.16 -7.56 -32.26
N PRO A 25 -4.19 -6.81 -32.72
CA PRO A 25 -4.67 -5.59 -32.07
C PRO A 25 -5.16 -5.81 -30.62
N LEU A 26 -5.51 -7.05 -30.25
CA LEU A 26 -5.86 -7.44 -28.89
C LEU A 26 -4.69 -7.32 -27.91
N LEU A 27 -3.48 -7.71 -28.32
CA LEU A 27 -2.29 -7.64 -27.47
C LEU A 27 -1.82 -6.20 -27.28
N THR A 28 -1.95 -5.35 -28.30
CA THR A 28 -1.50 -3.96 -28.23
C THR A 28 -2.41 -3.09 -27.37
N GLY A 29 -3.73 -3.12 -27.57
CA GLY A 29 -4.65 -2.27 -26.79
C GLY A 29 -4.73 -2.66 -25.31
N LEU A 30 -4.76 -3.97 -25.04
CA LEU A 30 -4.75 -4.50 -23.68
C LEU A 30 -3.42 -4.22 -22.98
N GLY A 31 -2.29 -4.51 -23.64
CA GLY A 31 -0.97 -4.37 -23.06
C GLY A 31 -0.60 -2.92 -22.71
N ILE A 32 -0.93 -1.95 -23.57
CA ILE A 32 -0.71 -0.53 -23.27
C ILE A 32 -1.50 -0.11 -22.03
N THR A 33 -2.78 -0.51 -21.95
CA THR A 33 -3.62 -0.19 -20.79
C THR A 33 -3.08 -0.85 -19.52
N ALA A 34 -2.73 -2.14 -19.58
CA ALA A 34 -2.24 -2.91 -18.44
C ALA A 34 -0.93 -2.33 -17.88
N LEU A 35 0.05 -2.05 -18.73
CA LEU A 35 1.32 -1.47 -18.28
C LEU A 35 1.16 -0.04 -17.76
N SER A 36 0.24 0.75 -18.34
CA SER A 36 -0.04 2.10 -17.83
C SER A 36 -0.72 2.06 -16.47
N VAL A 37 -1.63 1.11 -16.24
CA VAL A 37 -2.27 0.91 -14.93
C VAL A 37 -1.27 0.44 -13.90
N LEU A 38 -0.43 -0.55 -14.24
CA LEU A 38 0.67 -1.00 -13.40
C LEU A 38 1.55 0.18 -12.93
N PHE A 39 2.05 0.99 -13.87
CA PHE A 39 2.91 2.12 -13.52
C PHE A 39 2.15 3.21 -12.76
N GLY A 40 0.89 3.47 -13.10
CA GLY A 40 0.03 4.39 -12.37
C GLY A 40 -0.13 4.00 -10.90
N MET A 41 -0.41 2.73 -10.61
CA MET A 41 -0.55 2.22 -9.24
C MET A 41 0.76 2.33 -8.43
N GLN A 42 1.89 2.01 -9.06
CA GLN A 42 3.21 2.18 -8.44
C GLN A 42 3.51 3.65 -8.12
N LEU A 43 3.18 4.56 -9.04
CA LEU A 43 3.39 6.00 -8.83
C LEU A 43 2.46 6.58 -7.76
N LEU A 44 1.22 6.11 -7.66
CA LEU A 44 0.33 6.48 -6.56
C LEU A 44 0.90 6.05 -5.21
N ARG A 45 1.55 4.88 -5.12
CA ARG A 45 2.27 4.42 -3.92
C ARG A 45 3.59 5.14 -3.63
N VAL A 46 4.05 6.01 -4.54
CA VAL A 46 5.13 6.96 -4.27
C VAL A 46 4.58 8.34 -3.92
N LEU A 47 3.56 8.80 -4.66
CA LEU A 47 2.93 10.09 -4.48
C LEU A 47 2.30 10.23 -3.10
N VAL A 48 1.46 9.27 -2.68
CA VAL A 48 0.71 9.38 -1.43
C VAL A 48 1.67 9.48 -0.24
N PRO A 49 2.62 8.55 -0.02
CA PRO A 49 3.60 8.73 1.06
C PRO A 49 4.46 9.98 0.92
N GLY A 50 4.85 10.36 -0.30
CA GLY A 50 5.68 11.54 -0.51
C GLY A 50 4.98 12.84 -0.09
N ILE A 51 3.67 12.95 -0.29
CA ILE A 51 2.90 14.10 0.23
C ILE A 51 2.94 14.11 1.77
N PHE A 52 2.70 12.98 2.43
CA PHE A 52 2.65 12.91 3.90
C PHE A 52 4.02 13.09 4.55
N TRP A 53 5.05 12.37 4.09
CA TRP A 53 6.33 12.30 4.79
C TRP A 53 7.36 13.32 4.31
N ILE A 54 7.35 13.70 3.02
CA ILE A 54 8.30 14.70 2.51
C ILE A 54 7.75 16.10 2.76
N LEU A 55 6.48 16.37 2.42
CA LEU A 55 5.90 17.69 2.61
C LEU A 55 5.38 17.88 4.04
N GLY A 56 4.68 16.89 4.60
CA GLY A 56 4.19 16.96 5.97
C GLY A 56 5.32 16.89 6.98
N ALA A 57 5.95 15.72 7.15
CA ALA A 57 6.92 15.52 8.21
C ALA A 57 8.23 16.32 8.04
N ARG A 58 8.86 16.29 6.85
CA ARG A 58 10.15 16.98 6.64
C ARG A 58 10.02 18.49 6.43
N MET A 59 8.98 18.97 5.73
CA MET A 59 8.82 20.40 5.41
C MET A 59 7.85 21.12 6.36
N ASP A 60 7.25 20.40 7.31
CA ASP A 60 6.30 20.91 8.31
C ASP A 60 5.03 21.53 7.69
N TRP A 61 4.51 20.93 6.61
CA TRP A 61 3.27 21.40 5.98
C TRP A 61 2.06 20.78 6.67
N GLY A 62 1.08 21.63 7.01
CA GLY A 62 -0.17 21.19 7.61
C GLY A 62 -1.07 20.39 6.67
N ALA A 63 -2.03 19.68 7.25
CA ALA A 63 -2.98 18.83 6.50
C ALA A 63 -3.78 19.61 5.43
N ILE A 64 -4.02 20.90 5.64
CA ILE A 64 -4.74 21.77 4.67
C ILE A 64 -3.88 21.98 3.42
N GLU A 65 -2.59 22.29 3.60
CA GLU A 65 -1.62 22.49 2.53
C GLU A 65 -1.40 21.20 1.74
N LEU A 66 -1.26 20.06 2.44
CA LEU A 66 -1.15 18.74 1.81
C LEU A 66 -2.39 18.40 0.98
N GLY A 67 -3.57 18.63 1.53
CA GLY A 67 -4.84 18.46 0.83
C GLY A 67 -4.97 19.36 -0.39
N ALA A 68 -4.52 20.62 -0.30
CA ALA A 68 -4.55 21.58 -1.39
C ALA A 68 -3.63 21.17 -2.57
N ILE A 69 -2.40 20.73 -2.31
CA ILE A 69 -1.52 20.20 -3.36
C ILE A 69 -2.12 18.96 -3.99
N GLY A 70 -2.56 18.01 -3.16
CA GLY A 70 -3.22 16.80 -3.64
C GLY A 70 -4.36 17.17 -4.59
N LEU A 71 -5.22 18.10 -4.19
CA LEU A 71 -6.33 18.56 -5.01
C LEU A 71 -5.85 19.16 -6.32
N LEU A 72 -4.82 20.01 -6.30
CA LEU A 72 -4.27 20.65 -7.49
C LEU A 72 -3.75 19.63 -8.51
N ILE A 73 -3.09 18.57 -8.04
CA ILE A 73 -2.61 17.45 -8.87
C ILE A 73 -3.79 16.70 -9.49
N PHE A 74 -4.78 16.30 -8.68
CA PHE A 74 -5.90 15.49 -9.18
C PHE A 74 -6.88 16.30 -10.04
N LEU A 75 -6.94 17.63 -9.88
CA LEU A 75 -7.67 18.53 -10.77
C LEU A 75 -7.11 18.53 -12.21
N THR A 76 -5.85 18.14 -12.43
CA THR A 76 -5.33 18.03 -13.82
C THR A 76 -6.02 16.92 -14.61
N ALA A 77 -6.72 15.97 -13.96
CA ALA A 77 -7.52 14.96 -14.63
C ALA A 77 -8.63 15.56 -15.53
N PHE A 78 -9.11 16.78 -15.22
CA PHE A 78 -10.08 17.50 -16.06
C PHE A 78 -9.46 18.03 -17.37
N LEU A 79 -8.13 18.08 -17.49
CA LEU A 79 -7.43 18.56 -18.68
C LEU A 79 -7.41 17.55 -19.83
N ALA A 80 -7.82 16.30 -19.60
CA ALA A 80 -7.78 15.25 -20.62
C ALA A 80 -8.60 15.61 -21.88
N ALA A 81 -9.80 16.18 -21.73
CA ALA A 81 -10.60 16.61 -22.89
C ALA A 81 -9.99 17.82 -23.64
N PRO A 82 -9.61 18.94 -22.98
CA PRO A 82 -8.89 20.04 -23.62
C PRO A 82 -7.64 19.58 -24.38
N LEU A 83 -6.79 18.78 -23.73
CA LEU A 83 -5.55 18.25 -24.33
C LEU A 83 -5.86 17.29 -25.49
N GLY A 84 -6.90 16.48 -25.36
CA GLY A 84 -7.33 15.56 -26.41
C GLY A 84 -7.89 16.29 -27.64
N ARG A 85 -8.47 17.49 -27.49
CA ARG A 85 -8.86 18.35 -28.62
C ARG A 85 -7.65 19.00 -29.29
N LEU A 86 -6.65 19.41 -28.51
CA LEU A 86 -5.44 20.05 -29.00
C LEU A 86 -4.52 19.08 -29.76
N LEU A 87 -4.25 17.92 -29.15
CA LEU A 87 -3.27 16.96 -29.65
C LEU A 87 -3.91 15.83 -30.47
N GLY A 88 -5.21 15.58 -30.29
CA GLY A 88 -5.87 14.35 -30.72
C GLY A 88 -5.64 13.21 -29.73
N ASN A 89 -6.68 12.41 -29.47
CA ASN A 89 -6.63 11.33 -28.47
C ASN A 89 -5.50 10.33 -28.70
N HIS A 90 -5.20 10.03 -29.96
CA HIS A 90 -4.13 9.10 -30.30
C HIS A 90 -2.75 9.60 -29.83
N ARG A 91 -2.41 10.86 -30.14
CA ARG A 91 -1.17 11.48 -29.67
C ARG A 91 -1.17 11.65 -28.16
N LEU A 92 -2.32 11.99 -27.57
CA LEU A 92 -2.46 12.10 -26.12
C LEU A 92 -2.14 10.78 -25.42
N ILE A 93 -2.61 9.65 -25.93
CA ILE A 93 -2.28 8.30 -25.40
C ILE A 93 -0.77 8.03 -25.48
N ILE A 94 -0.13 8.38 -26.60
CA ILE A 94 1.32 8.17 -26.78
C ILE A 94 2.13 9.06 -25.83
N VAL A 95 1.78 10.33 -25.72
CA VAL A 95 2.49 11.29 -24.86
C VAL A 95 2.29 10.94 -23.39
N SER A 96 1.05 10.70 -22.97
CA SER A 96 0.76 10.34 -21.57
C SER A 96 1.32 8.97 -21.21
N GLY A 97 1.12 7.95 -22.04
CA GLY A 97 1.66 6.60 -21.80
C GLY A 97 3.19 6.56 -21.85
N GLY A 98 3.81 7.26 -22.79
CA GLY A 98 5.28 7.33 -22.91
C GLY A 98 5.92 8.17 -21.81
N GLY A 99 5.30 9.29 -21.45
CA GLY A 99 5.70 10.12 -20.30
C GLY A 99 5.62 9.35 -18.99
N LEU A 100 4.54 8.59 -18.79
CA LEU A 100 4.37 7.69 -17.65
C LEU A 100 5.50 6.64 -17.57
N ALA A 101 5.81 5.98 -18.69
CA ALA A 101 6.89 5.00 -18.79
C ALA A 101 8.25 5.60 -18.42
N LEU A 102 8.55 6.78 -18.98
CA LEU A 102 9.79 7.49 -18.75
C LEU A 102 9.92 7.91 -17.28
N VAL A 103 8.90 8.56 -16.72
CA VAL A 103 8.89 8.98 -15.32
C VAL A 103 9.05 7.79 -14.39
N ARG A 104 8.35 6.68 -14.66
CA ARG A 104 8.49 5.48 -13.85
C ARG A 104 9.92 4.94 -13.86
N LEU A 105 10.61 4.98 -15.01
CA LEU A 105 12.03 4.63 -15.11
C LEU A 105 12.92 5.63 -14.36
N LEU A 106 12.64 6.94 -14.46
CA LEU A 106 13.44 7.99 -13.82
C LEU A 106 13.41 7.93 -12.30
N ILE A 107 12.28 7.53 -11.70
CA ILE A 107 12.17 7.32 -10.24
C ILE A 107 13.15 6.24 -9.77
N GLN A 108 13.49 5.25 -10.61
CA GLN A 108 14.38 4.15 -10.24
C GLN A 108 15.81 4.61 -9.91
N PHE A 109 16.23 5.80 -10.37
CA PHE A 109 17.60 6.30 -10.21
C PHE A 109 17.85 7.05 -8.90
N TRP A 110 16.82 7.31 -8.08
CA TRP A 110 16.94 7.84 -6.72
C TRP A 110 18.05 8.89 -6.57
N TRP A 111 17.70 10.12 -6.91
CA TRP A 111 18.60 11.24 -7.20
C TRP A 111 19.31 11.83 -5.97
N GLY A 112 19.36 11.09 -4.85
CA GLY A 112 19.82 11.57 -3.54
C GLY A 112 18.79 12.44 -2.82
N GLU A 113 17.94 13.16 -3.55
CA GLU A 113 16.93 14.05 -2.98
C GLU A 113 15.49 13.49 -3.17
N PRO A 114 14.71 13.29 -2.08
CA PRO A 114 13.31 12.82 -2.07
C PRO A 114 12.26 13.69 -2.78
N LEU A 115 12.27 15.01 -2.63
CA LEU A 115 11.41 15.95 -3.35
C LEU A 115 11.50 15.75 -4.86
N PHE A 116 12.68 15.44 -5.42
CA PHE A 116 12.79 15.15 -6.85
C PHE A 116 11.98 13.90 -7.25
N ASN A 117 12.05 12.83 -6.46
CA ASN A 117 11.22 11.64 -6.65
C ASN A 117 9.73 11.96 -6.48
N LEU A 118 9.35 12.84 -5.55
CA LEU A 118 7.98 13.32 -5.40
C LEU A 118 7.53 14.11 -6.64
N CYS A 119 8.34 15.03 -7.17
CA CYS A 119 8.02 15.76 -8.40
C CYS A 119 7.83 14.82 -9.60
N LEU A 120 8.67 13.78 -9.70
CA LEU A 120 8.48 12.73 -10.69
C LEU A 120 7.18 11.96 -10.44
N ALA A 121 6.88 11.55 -9.20
CA ALA A 121 5.63 10.87 -8.88
C ALA A 121 4.39 11.71 -9.20
N ILE A 122 4.45 13.03 -8.96
CA ILE A 122 3.42 14.00 -9.37
C ILE A 122 3.26 13.98 -10.90
N ALA A 123 4.34 14.18 -11.66
CA ALA A 123 4.29 14.21 -13.13
C ALA A 123 3.76 12.88 -13.71
N GLY A 124 4.22 11.75 -13.15
CA GLY A 124 3.77 10.42 -13.54
C GLY A 124 2.29 10.19 -13.24
N THR A 125 1.82 10.64 -12.08
CA THR A 125 0.40 10.56 -11.71
C THR A 125 -0.46 11.41 -12.64
N ILE A 126 -0.02 12.62 -12.99
CA ILE A 126 -0.69 13.48 -13.98
C ILE A 126 -0.80 12.77 -15.34
N PHE A 127 0.29 12.14 -15.80
CA PHE A 127 0.25 11.35 -17.03
C PHE A 127 -0.75 10.20 -16.94
N PHE A 128 -0.76 9.46 -15.82
CA PHE A 128 -1.67 8.34 -15.60
C PHE A 128 -3.15 8.75 -15.60
N ILE A 129 -3.52 9.79 -14.85
CA ILE A 129 -4.92 10.23 -14.73
C ILE A 129 -5.44 10.89 -16.02
N ILE A 130 -4.55 11.38 -16.89
CA ILE A 130 -4.87 11.85 -18.25
C ILE A 130 -4.96 10.68 -19.25
N PHE A 131 -4.09 9.68 -19.10
CA PHE A 131 -4.03 8.52 -19.98
C PHE A 131 -5.35 7.73 -19.97
N LEU A 132 -5.92 7.46 -18.80
CA LEU A 132 -7.13 6.65 -18.63
C LEU A 132 -8.32 7.14 -19.48
N PRO A 133 -8.79 8.40 -19.36
CA PRO A 133 -9.92 8.89 -20.14
C PRO A 133 -9.59 9.03 -21.64
N ALA A 134 -8.33 9.31 -21.99
CA ALA A 134 -7.89 9.37 -23.39
C ALA A 134 -7.98 7.99 -24.06
N CYS A 135 -7.51 6.96 -23.37
CA CYS A 135 -7.57 5.58 -23.83
C CYS A 135 -9.02 5.09 -23.89
N LEU A 136 -9.85 5.39 -22.88
CA LEU A 136 -11.26 5.03 -22.85
C LEU A 136 -12.04 5.66 -24.03
N GLU A 137 -11.86 6.95 -24.30
CA GLU A 137 -12.54 7.62 -25.42
C GLU A 137 -12.09 7.05 -26.77
N ASN A 138 -10.79 6.76 -26.92
CA ASN A 138 -10.27 6.13 -28.13
C ASN A 138 -10.84 4.71 -28.33
N SER A 139 -10.92 3.91 -27.27
CA SER A 139 -11.54 2.59 -27.30
C SER A 139 -13.04 2.66 -27.61
N ARG A 140 -13.76 3.63 -27.03
CA ARG A 140 -15.18 3.87 -27.33
C ARG A 140 -15.41 4.19 -28.79
N ALA A 141 -14.60 5.05 -29.38
CA ALA A 141 -14.69 5.42 -30.79
C ALA A 141 -14.47 4.23 -31.74
N GLN A 142 -13.71 3.22 -31.29
CA GLN A 142 -13.46 1.98 -32.04
C GLN A 142 -14.53 0.89 -31.81
N GLY A 143 -15.42 1.07 -30.85
CA GLY A 143 -16.55 0.18 -30.57
C GLY A 143 -16.31 -0.86 -29.47
N ALA A 144 -17.27 -1.77 -29.30
CA ALA A 144 -17.34 -2.67 -28.14
C ALA A 144 -16.11 -3.55 -27.94
N PHE A 145 -15.49 -4.03 -29.03
CA PHE A 145 -14.29 -4.87 -28.94
C PHE A 145 -13.10 -4.13 -28.29
N ALA A 146 -12.89 -2.86 -28.64
CA ALA A 146 -11.80 -2.07 -28.08
C ALA A 146 -12.07 -1.69 -26.61
N ILE A 147 -13.33 -1.44 -26.22
CA ILE A 147 -13.68 -1.25 -24.80
C ILE A 147 -13.45 -2.52 -23.99
N SER A 148 -13.78 -3.71 -24.54
CA SER A 148 -13.44 -4.97 -23.88
C SER A 148 -11.94 -5.09 -23.61
N HIS A 149 -11.08 -4.67 -24.56
CA HIS A 149 -9.62 -4.66 -24.34
C HIS A 149 -9.18 -3.66 -23.28
N PHE A 150 -9.79 -2.47 -23.23
CA PHE A 150 -9.50 -1.50 -22.19
C PHE A 150 -9.90 -2.03 -20.81
N ALA A 151 -11.11 -2.61 -20.69
CA ALA A 151 -11.61 -3.19 -19.44
C ALA A 151 -10.70 -4.32 -18.93
N LEU A 152 -10.35 -5.26 -19.82
CA LEU A 152 -9.44 -6.35 -19.47
C LEU A 152 -8.03 -5.83 -19.20
N GLY A 153 -7.55 -4.83 -19.95
CA GLY A 153 -6.26 -4.20 -19.72
C GLY A 153 -6.18 -3.53 -18.34
N LEU A 154 -7.24 -2.86 -17.90
CA LEU A 154 -7.34 -2.30 -16.54
C LEU A 154 -7.15 -3.39 -15.48
N LEU A 155 -7.95 -4.46 -15.55
CA LEU A 155 -7.89 -5.55 -14.57
C LEU A 155 -6.58 -6.36 -14.63
N VAL A 156 -6.02 -6.56 -15.83
CA VAL A 156 -4.71 -7.22 -16.00
C VAL A 156 -3.59 -6.34 -15.44
N GLY A 157 -3.64 -5.02 -15.64
CA GLY A 157 -2.66 -4.09 -15.06
C GLY A 157 -2.66 -4.14 -13.53
N LEU A 158 -3.85 -4.18 -12.93
CA LEU A 158 -4.04 -4.37 -11.49
C LEU A 158 -3.51 -5.72 -10.99
N ALA A 159 -3.72 -6.81 -11.73
CA ALA A 159 -3.16 -8.12 -11.39
C ALA A 159 -1.63 -8.18 -11.53
N LEU A 160 -1.06 -7.53 -12.55
CA LEU A 160 0.39 -7.40 -12.73
C LEU A 160 1.02 -6.59 -11.60
N ASP A 161 0.33 -5.54 -11.15
CA ASP A 161 0.77 -4.70 -10.03
C ASP A 161 0.87 -5.50 -8.73
N THR A 162 -0.18 -6.24 -8.38
CA THR A 162 -0.20 -7.18 -7.26
C THR A 162 0.91 -8.22 -7.39
N ALA A 163 1.07 -8.82 -8.58
CA ALA A 163 2.07 -9.85 -8.82
C ALA A 163 3.50 -9.35 -8.58
N ILE A 164 3.82 -8.15 -9.08
CA ILE A 164 5.12 -7.52 -8.87
C ILE A 164 5.30 -7.13 -7.40
N SER A 165 4.33 -6.45 -6.78
CA SER A 165 4.41 -6.07 -5.37
C SER A 165 4.63 -7.30 -4.46
N GLY A 166 3.84 -8.36 -4.64
CA GLY A 166 3.98 -9.61 -3.90
C GLY A 166 5.32 -10.30 -4.11
N ALA A 167 5.82 -10.35 -5.36
CA ALA A 167 7.12 -10.93 -5.69
C ALA A 167 8.29 -10.24 -4.97
N PHE A 168 8.17 -8.95 -4.67
CA PHE A 168 9.16 -8.17 -3.93
C PHE A 168 8.81 -8.03 -2.43
N LYS A 169 8.03 -8.97 -1.88
CA LYS A 169 7.62 -9.00 -0.46
C LYS A 169 6.94 -7.69 -0.03
N THR A 170 6.13 -7.10 -0.91
CA THR A 170 5.41 -5.82 -0.73
C THR A 170 6.28 -4.58 -0.59
N TYR A 171 7.61 -4.70 -0.69
CA TYR A 171 8.49 -3.54 -0.83
C TYR A 171 8.60 -3.15 -2.30
N ASP A 172 7.79 -2.17 -2.70
CA ASP A 172 7.60 -1.81 -4.10
C ASP A 172 8.93 -1.51 -4.81
N THR A 173 9.05 -2.02 -6.03
CA THR A 173 10.15 -1.72 -6.96
C THR A 173 10.45 -0.24 -7.15
N ALA A 174 9.46 0.65 -6.97
CA ALA A 174 9.63 2.09 -7.10
C ALA A 174 10.48 2.70 -5.96
N TRP A 175 10.52 2.03 -4.80
CA TRP A 175 11.29 2.43 -3.62
C TRP A 175 12.69 1.81 -3.56
N ARG A 176 13.08 1.11 -4.62
CA ARG A 176 14.20 0.16 -4.60
C ARG A 176 15.16 0.48 -5.73
N VAL A 177 16.46 0.34 -5.49
CA VAL A 177 17.51 0.70 -6.48
C VAL A 177 18.37 -0.50 -6.90
N GLU A 178 18.07 -1.69 -6.37
CA GLU A 178 18.84 -2.88 -6.66
C GLU A 178 18.67 -3.31 -8.13
N LEU A 179 19.64 -4.10 -8.62
CA LEU A 179 19.70 -4.51 -10.01
C LEU A 179 18.42 -5.22 -10.49
N LEU A 180 17.84 -6.10 -9.67
CA LEU A 180 16.66 -6.88 -10.06
C LEU A 180 15.40 -5.99 -10.24
N PRO A 181 14.97 -5.17 -9.25
CA PRO A 181 13.92 -4.17 -9.45
C PRO A 181 14.15 -3.25 -10.66
N LEU A 182 15.40 -2.79 -10.87
CA LEU A 182 15.76 -1.96 -12.02
C LEU A 182 15.56 -2.71 -13.34
N LEU A 183 16.06 -3.94 -13.47
CA LEU A 183 15.93 -4.75 -14.69
C LEU A 183 14.46 -5.02 -15.01
N VAL A 184 13.66 -5.39 -14.00
CA VAL A 184 12.20 -5.59 -14.17
C VAL A 184 11.56 -4.30 -14.68
N THR A 185 11.88 -3.14 -14.09
CA THR A 185 11.36 -1.84 -14.52
C THR A 185 11.74 -1.52 -15.96
N VAL A 186 13.02 -1.68 -16.32
CA VAL A 186 13.52 -1.44 -17.68
C VAL A 186 12.79 -2.33 -18.70
N LEU A 187 12.61 -3.62 -18.41
CA LEU A 187 11.93 -4.55 -19.31
C LEU A 187 10.45 -4.17 -19.51
N LEU A 188 9.75 -3.80 -18.45
CA LEU A 188 8.34 -3.37 -18.52
C LEU A 188 8.20 -2.04 -19.28
N VAL A 189 9.10 -1.09 -19.05
CA VAL A 189 9.12 0.20 -19.75
C VAL A 189 9.42 -0.01 -21.23
N ALA A 190 10.43 -0.82 -21.56
CA ALA A 190 10.73 -1.17 -22.94
C ALA A 190 9.53 -1.84 -23.62
N ALA A 191 8.84 -2.76 -22.93
CA ALA A 191 7.62 -3.39 -23.45
C ALA A 191 6.51 -2.35 -23.73
N GLN A 192 6.27 -1.42 -22.82
CA GLN A 192 5.26 -0.37 -23.02
C GLN A 192 5.61 0.54 -24.19
N LEU A 193 6.86 1.01 -24.29
CA LEU A 193 7.33 1.87 -25.38
C LEU A 193 7.23 1.18 -26.74
N VAL A 194 7.57 -0.11 -26.80
CA VAL A 194 7.40 -0.94 -27.99
C VAL A 194 5.90 -1.00 -28.37
N LEU A 195 5.00 -1.29 -27.44
CA LEU A 195 3.56 -1.34 -27.71
C LEU A 195 2.99 0.02 -28.16
N LEU A 196 3.41 1.12 -27.52
CA LEU A 196 3.02 2.49 -27.91
C LEU A 196 3.51 2.84 -29.32
N SER A 197 4.73 2.45 -29.68
CA SER A 197 5.26 2.67 -31.03
C SER A 197 4.40 1.97 -32.09
N TYR A 198 3.85 0.78 -31.81
CA TYR A 198 2.98 0.06 -32.75
C TYR A 198 1.57 0.60 -32.83
N ALA A 199 1.05 1.19 -31.75
CA ALA A 199 -0.21 1.92 -31.80
C ALA A 199 -0.15 3.04 -32.85
N THR A 200 1.00 3.72 -33.00
CA THR A 200 1.20 4.79 -34.00
C THR A 200 0.99 4.32 -35.44
N VAL A 201 1.30 3.07 -35.74
CA VAL A 201 1.29 2.51 -37.10
C VAL A 201 -0.08 1.93 -37.48
N THR A 202 -0.83 1.43 -36.51
CA THR A 202 -2.10 0.71 -36.73
C THR A 202 -3.32 1.64 -36.77
N SER A 203 -3.27 2.80 -36.10
CA SER A 203 -4.36 3.79 -36.11
C SER A 203 -4.63 4.44 -37.47
N ALA A 204 -3.71 4.30 -38.44
CA ALA A 204 -3.90 4.79 -39.81
C ALA A 204 -4.87 3.94 -40.67
N ARG A 205 -5.43 2.85 -40.15
CA ARG A 205 -6.19 1.85 -40.95
C ARG A 205 -7.64 1.61 -40.54
N LEU A 206 -8.16 2.25 -39.50
CA LEU A 206 -9.53 2.00 -39.02
C LEU A 206 -10.49 3.08 -39.52
N THR A 207 -11.48 2.66 -40.32
CA THR A 207 -12.62 3.50 -40.72
C THR A 207 -13.56 3.68 -39.52
N PRO A 208 -14.00 4.91 -39.21
CA PRO A 208 -14.97 5.14 -38.14
C PRO A 208 -16.26 4.36 -38.40
N SER A 209 -16.79 3.73 -37.34
CA SER A 209 -18.07 3.03 -37.39
C SER A 209 -19.21 4.00 -37.74
N PRO A 210 -20.26 3.57 -38.47
CA PRO A 210 -21.38 4.43 -38.83
C PRO A 210 -21.99 5.10 -37.58
N ALA A 211 -22.19 6.41 -37.66
CA ALA A 211 -22.73 7.20 -36.56
C ALA A 211 -24.17 6.77 -36.25
N ALA A 212 -24.39 6.18 -35.09
CA ALA A 212 -25.73 5.99 -34.54
C ALA A 212 -26.20 7.28 -33.84
N SER A 213 -27.50 7.58 -33.89
CA SER A 213 -28.12 8.85 -33.47
C SER A 213 -28.61 8.82 -32.03
N GLY A 214 -27.70 8.65 -31.06
CA GLY A 214 -28.04 8.64 -29.62
C GLY A 214 -27.78 9.98 -28.91
N THR A 215 -28.60 10.30 -27.90
CA THR A 215 -28.61 11.60 -27.19
C THR A 215 -28.12 11.57 -25.73
N SER A 216 -27.88 10.39 -25.13
CA SER A 216 -27.56 10.30 -23.69
C SER A 216 -26.06 10.45 -23.40
N THR A 217 -25.64 11.65 -22.99
CA THR A 217 -24.28 11.95 -22.53
C THR A 217 -24.01 11.50 -21.10
N TRP A 218 -25.03 11.42 -20.24
CA TRP A 218 -24.87 11.11 -18.81
C TRP A 218 -24.28 9.72 -18.54
N LYS A 219 -24.45 8.74 -19.45
CA LYS A 219 -23.82 7.42 -19.33
C LYS A 219 -22.29 7.48 -19.32
N ALA A 220 -21.67 8.52 -19.88
CA ALA A 220 -20.23 8.72 -19.80
C ALA A 220 -19.78 9.24 -18.41
N LEU A 221 -20.67 9.87 -17.64
CA LEU A 221 -20.35 10.34 -16.28
C LEU A 221 -20.12 9.19 -15.31
N THR A 222 -20.69 8.01 -15.56
CA THR A 222 -20.53 6.83 -14.70
C THR A 222 -19.08 6.36 -14.58
N TRP A 223 -18.20 6.84 -15.47
CA TRP A 223 -16.75 6.68 -15.33
C TRP A 223 -16.18 7.35 -14.07
N LEU A 224 -16.94 8.22 -13.37
CA LEU A 224 -16.60 8.72 -12.04
C LEU A 224 -16.30 7.59 -11.04
N ALA A 225 -16.87 6.39 -11.26
CA ALA A 225 -16.61 5.20 -10.46
C ALA A 225 -15.14 4.75 -10.48
N VAL A 226 -14.32 5.17 -11.46
CA VAL A 226 -12.90 4.79 -11.52
C VAL A 226 -12.15 5.20 -10.26
N GLY A 227 -12.49 6.34 -9.66
CA GLY A 227 -11.84 6.82 -8.44
C GLY A 227 -12.13 5.94 -7.22
N PRO A 228 -13.41 5.80 -6.83
CA PRO A 228 -13.82 4.88 -5.77
C PRO A 228 -13.33 3.44 -6.01
N PHE A 229 -13.30 2.98 -7.26
CA PHE A 229 -12.76 1.67 -7.62
C PHE A 229 -11.25 1.58 -7.31
N LEU A 230 -10.44 2.53 -7.77
CA LEU A 230 -9.01 2.55 -7.47
C LEU A 230 -8.73 2.73 -5.97
N PHE A 231 -9.58 3.45 -5.24
CA PHE A 231 -9.49 3.55 -3.78
C PHE A 231 -9.67 2.19 -3.11
N LEU A 232 -10.73 1.44 -3.46
CA LEU A 232 -10.96 0.10 -2.94
C LEU A 232 -9.82 -0.85 -3.31
N GLU A 233 -9.30 -0.77 -4.53
CA GLU A 233 -8.16 -1.59 -4.96
C GLU A 233 -6.89 -1.26 -4.14
N LEU A 234 -6.57 0.02 -3.92
CA LEU A 234 -5.40 0.44 -3.14
C LEU A 234 -5.48 0.04 -1.67
N VAL A 235 -6.60 0.35 -1.02
CA VAL A 235 -6.76 0.23 0.44
C VAL A 235 -7.17 -1.17 0.86
N VAL A 236 -8.06 -1.82 0.10
CA VAL A 236 -8.78 -3.03 0.53
C VAL A 236 -8.41 -4.24 -0.33
N LEU A 237 -8.77 -4.22 -1.61
CA LEU A 237 -8.93 -5.44 -2.40
C LEU A 237 -7.62 -5.98 -3.01
N GLN A 238 -6.60 -5.13 -3.21
CA GLN A 238 -5.26 -5.58 -3.64
C GLN A 238 -4.22 -5.57 -2.50
N ASN A 239 -4.62 -5.18 -1.31
CA ASN A 239 -3.70 -4.91 -0.22
C ASN A 239 -3.23 -6.21 0.44
N ILE A 240 -2.17 -6.81 -0.11
CA ILE A 240 -1.57 -8.05 0.39
C ILE A 240 -1.19 -7.95 1.88
N PRO A 241 -0.48 -6.89 2.34
CA PRO A 241 -0.19 -6.72 3.77
C PRO A 241 -1.43 -6.67 4.64
N ARG A 242 -2.49 -5.96 4.22
CA ARG A 242 -3.75 -5.88 4.97
C ARG A 242 -4.33 -7.26 5.21
N LEU A 243 -4.41 -8.11 4.19
CA LEU A 243 -4.90 -9.47 4.37
C LEU A 243 -4.00 -10.27 5.31
N ALA A 244 -2.68 -10.19 5.15
CA ALA A 244 -1.73 -10.89 6.03
C ALA A 244 -1.82 -10.44 7.49
N ALA A 245 -2.04 -9.15 7.75
CA ALA A 245 -2.23 -8.60 9.09
C ALA A 245 -3.58 -9.00 9.72
N LEU A 246 -4.67 -9.01 8.95
CA LEU A 246 -5.99 -9.36 9.46
C LEU A 246 -6.21 -10.86 9.69
N THR A 247 -5.43 -11.71 9.04
CA THR A 247 -5.59 -13.18 9.09
C THR A 247 -4.48 -13.88 9.85
N ASP A 248 -3.41 -13.17 10.20
CA ASP A 248 -2.12 -13.73 10.65
C ASP A 248 -1.55 -14.80 9.70
N TRP A 249 -2.03 -14.86 8.45
CA TRP A 249 -1.49 -15.76 7.43
C TRP A 249 -0.12 -15.29 6.96
N SER A 250 0.71 -16.24 6.52
CA SER A 250 1.97 -15.92 5.88
C SER A 250 1.76 -15.02 4.66
N LEU A 251 2.70 -14.09 4.42
CA LEU A 251 2.64 -13.17 3.28
C LEU A 251 2.46 -13.87 1.92
N PRO A 252 3.11 -15.02 1.62
CA PRO A 252 2.86 -15.74 0.37
C PRO A 252 1.44 -16.29 0.23
N LEU A 253 0.82 -16.74 1.34
CA LEU A 253 -0.56 -17.25 1.31
C LEU A 253 -1.56 -16.11 1.06
N ALA A 254 -1.38 -14.98 1.77
CA ALA A 254 -2.17 -13.78 1.52
C ALA A 254 -1.98 -13.30 0.06
N PHE A 255 -0.73 -13.25 -0.43
CA PHE A 255 -0.43 -12.90 -1.81
C PHE A 255 -1.14 -13.82 -2.82
N MET A 256 -1.08 -15.13 -2.59
CA MET A 256 -1.76 -16.11 -3.44
C MET A 256 -3.27 -15.86 -3.48
N LEU A 257 -3.92 -15.62 -2.34
CA LEU A 257 -5.36 -15.38 -2.29
C LEU A 257 -5.76 -14.09 -3.01
N ILE A 258 -5.06 -12.98 -2.77
CA ILE A 258 -5.33 -11.69 -3.44
C ILE A 258 -5.23 -11.85 -4.95
N LEU A 259 -4.16 -12.50 -5.42
CA LEU A 259 -3.97 -12.69 -6.86
C LEU A 259 -5.02 -13.64 -7.45
N LEU A 260 -5.40 -14.71 -6.73
CA LEU A 260 -6.51 -15.59 -7.12
C LEU A 260 -7.84 -14.83 -7.22
N ALA A 261 -8.12 -13.93 -6.27
CA ALA A 261 -9.32 -13.10 -6.28
C ALA A 261 -9.36 -12.17 -7.51
N GLN A 262 -8.23 -11.53 -7.85
CA GLN A 262 -8.13 -10.70 -9.05
C GLN A 262 -8.28 -11.50 -10.34
N LEU A 263 -7.68 -12.70 -10.40
CA LEU A 263 -7.82 -13.61 -11.54
C LEU A 263 -9.25 -14.15 -11.69
N ALA A 264 -9.93 -14.42 -10.58
CA ALA A 264 -11.35 -14.79 -10.57
C ALA A 264 -12.22 -13.62 -11.05
N GLY A 265 -11.91 -12.38 -10.61
CA GLY A 265 -12.53 -11.16 -11.12
C GLY A 265 -12.32 -10.97 -12.62
N LEU A 266 -11.11 -11.21 -13.12
CA LEU A 266 -10.77 -11.17 -14.54
C LEU A 266 -11.48 -12.25 -15.35
N ALA A 267 -11.61 -13.46 -14.81
CA ALA A 267 -12.37 -14.55 -15.43
C ALA A 267 -13.85 -14.20 -15.52
N MET A 268 -14.42 -13.65 -14.44
CA MET A 268 -15.81 -13.18 -14.42
C MET A 268 -16.02 -12.02 -15.39
N ALA A 269 -15.11 -11.05 -15.43
CA ALA A 269 -15.12 -9.95 -16.40
C ALA A 269 -15.13 -10.46 -17.85
N THR A 270 -14.24 -11.41 -18.17
CA THR A 270 -14.16 -12.02 -19.50
C THR A 270 -15.42 -12.79 -19.84
N TYR A 271 -15.98 -13.52 -18.86
CA TYR A 271 -17.26 -14.21 -19.02
C TYR A 271 -18.40 -13.23 -19.35
N PHE A 272 -18.50 -12.10 -18.64
CA PHE A 272 -19.48 -11.04 -18.93
C PHE A 272 -19.30 -10.44 -20.32
N LEU A 273 -18.06 -10.17 -20.75
CA LEU A 273 -17.74 -9.63 -22.07
C LEU A 273 -17.94 -10.64 -23.21
N SER A 274 -18.02 -11.94 -22.92
CA SER A 274 -18.14 -13.00 -23.94
C SER A 274 -19.59 -13.39 -24.27
N LYS A 275 -20.57 -13.06 -23.42
CA LYS A 275 -21.97 -13.47 -23.56
C LYS A 275 -22.89 -12.28 -23.80
N VAL A 276 -23.85 -12.45 -24.70
CA VAL A 276 -25.00 -11.54 -24.82
C VAL A 276 -25.84 -11.66 -23.56
N ARG A 277 -26.07 -10.54 -22.86
CA ARG A 277 -26.83 -10.50 -21.61
C ARG A 277 -28.07 -9.65 -21.78
N HIS A 278 -29.22 -10.18 -21.34
CA HIS A 278 -30.42 -9.40 -21.07
C HIS A 278 -30.35 -8.87 -19.65
N ASN A 279 -30.99 -7.71 -19.40
CA ASN A 279 -31.18 -7.15 -18.06
C ASN A 279 -29.88 -6.92 -17.26
N LEU A 280 -28.86 -6.30 -17.86
CA LEU A 280 -27.60 -5.94 -17.18
C LEU A 280 -27.81 -5.11 -15.90
N TRP A 281 -28.90 -4.36 -15.81
CA TRP A 281 -29.27 -3.59 -14.62
C TRP A 281 -29.56 -4.48 -13.39
N LEU A 282 -30.11 -5.68 -13.57
CA LEU A 282 -30.30 -6.64 -12.46
C LEU A 282 -28.96 -7.15 -11.94
N TRP A 283 -28.00 -7.39 -12.83
CA TRP A 283 -26.64 -7.74 -12.44
C TRP A 283 -25.95 -6.59 -11.73
N ALA A 284 -26.09 -5.36 -12.22
CA ALA A 284 -25.55 -4.17 -11.56
C ALA A 284 -26.12 -4.01 -10.14
N LEU A 285 -27.44 -4.22 -9.98
CA LEU A 285 -28.11 -4.11 -8.69
C LEU A 285 -27.69 -5.23 -7.72
N GLY A 286 -27.68 -6.49 -8.17
CA GLY A 286 -27.28 -7.63 -7.35
C GLY A 286 -25.80 -7.60 -6.95
N CYS A 287 -24.91 -7.34 -7.92
CA CYS A 287 -23.48 -7.20 -7.63
C CYS A 287 -23.19 -5.96 -6.78
N GLY A 288 -23.93 -4.86 -6.98
CA GLY A 288 -23.80 -3.64 -6.21
C GLY A 288 -24.20 -3.83 -4.75
N ALA A 289 -25.37 -4.42 -4.51
CA ALA A 289 -25.83 -4.77 -3.16
C ALA A 289 -24.85 -5.76 -2.49
N GLY A 290 -24.36 -6.75 -3.23
CA GLY A 290 -23.34 -7.68 -2.74
C GLY A 290 -22.04 -6.97 -2.36
N LEU A 291 -21.55 -6.04 -3.18
CA LEU A 291 -20.31 -5.31 -2.90
C LEU A 291 -20.43 -4.49 -1.62
N ILE A 292 -21.55 -3.79 -1.44
CA ILE A 292 -21.81 -3.04 -0.20
C ILE A 292 -21.88 -4.01 0.99
N ALA A 293 -22.57 -5.14 0.85
CA ALA A 293 -22.74 -6.13 1.92
C ALA A 293 -21.42 -6.77 2.36
N VAL A 294 -20.45 -6.97 1.45
CA VAL A 294 -19.14 -7.52 1.83
C VAL A 294 -18.18 -6.49 2.43
N LEU A 295 -18.38 -5.19 2.14
CA LEU A 295 -17.54 -4.11 2.66
C LEU A 295 -18.07 -3.51 3.96
N ALA A 296 -19.39 -3.53 4.18
CA ALA A 296 -20.05 -2.95 5.35
C ALA A 296 -19.57 -3.51 6.71
N PRO A 297 -19.24 -4.81 6.85
CA PRO A 297 -18.81 -5.37 8.13
C PRO A 297 -17.47 -4.81 8.65
N GLY A 298 -16.63 -4.21 7.80
CA GLY A 298 -15.29 -3.75 8.19
C GLY A 298 -14.37 -4.91 8.61
N TYR A 299 -13.56 -4.71 9.66
CA TYR A 299 -12.64 -5.73 10.18
C TYR A 299 -13.39 -6.88 10.84
N GLN A 300 -12.99 -8.12 10.53
CA GLN A 300 -13.61 -9.33 11.08
C GLN A 300 -12.60 -10.10 11.94
N ASP A 301 -13.11 -10.81 12.96
CA ASP A 301 -12.27 -11.65 13.83
C ASP A 301 -11.87 -13.00 13.18
N SER A 302 -12.66 -13.49 12.21
CA SER A 302 -12.34 -14.73 11.48
C SER A 302 -11.47 -14.44 10.26
N ALA A 303 -10.33 -15.15 10.21
CA ALA A 303 -9.41 -15.10 9.08
C ALA A 303 -10.08 -15.58 7.78
N GLU A 304 -10.83 -16.69 7.84
CA GLU A 304 -11.52 -17.29 6.70
C GLU A 304 -12.62 -16.39 6.17
N LEU A 305 -13.40 -15.75 7.06
CA LEU A 305 -14.43 -14.80 6.66
C LEU A 305 -13.80 -13.57 6.01
N THR A 306 -12.74 -13.01 6.59
CA THR A 306 -12.00 -11.88 5.99
C THR A 306 -11.51 -12.21 4.57
N ALA A 307 -10.88 -13.37 4.41
CA ALA A 307 -10.40 -13.88 3.13
C ALA A 307 -11.56 -14.04 2.11
N LEU A 308 -12.69 -14.61 2.55
CA LEU A 308 -13.86 -14.82 1.70
C LEU A 308 -14.51 -13.50 1.26
N LEU A 309 -14.73 -12.56 2.19
CA LEU A 309 -15.32 -11.26 1.89
C LEU A 309 -14.47 -10.47 0.89
N LEU A 310 -13.14 -10.50 1.04
CA LEU A 310 -12.21 -9.87 0.10
C LEU A 310 -12.30 -10.53 -1.29
N LEU A 311 -12.25 -11.86 -1.35
CA LEU A 311 -12.34 -12.59 -2.61
C LEU A 311 -13.65 -12.28 -3.36
N VAL A 312 -14.78 -12.31 -2.66
CA VAL A 312 -16.08 -11.97 -3.25
C VAL A 312 -16.11 -10.49 -3.64
N GLY A 313 -15.61 -9.60 -2.80
CA GLY A 313 -15.51 -8.15 -3.06
C GLY A 313 -14.76 -7.85 -4.35
N GLN A 314 -13.60 -8.47 -4.57
CA GLN A 314 -12.81 -8.29 -5.80
C GLN A 314 -13.57 -8.75 -7.05
N ILE A 315 -14.24 -9.90 -6.98
CA ILE A 315 -15.04 -10.43 -8.10
C ILE A 315 -16.19 -9.47 -8.43
N LEU A 316 -16.89 -8.97 -7.40
CA LEU A 316 -18.01 -8.04 -7.57
C LEU A 316 -17.55 -6.69 -8.11
N ALA A 317 -16.48 -6.10 -7.57
CA ALA A 317 -15.91 -4.83 -8.05
C ALA A 317 -15.45 -4.93 -9.50
N SER A 318 -14.73 -6.01 -9.86
CA SER A 318 -14.29 -6.30 -11.23
C SER A 318 -15.47 -6.46 -12.20
N THR A 319 -16.56 -7.06 -11.72
CA THR A 319 -17.79 -7.21 -12.53
C THR A 319 -18.49 -5.87 -12.75
N LEU A 320 -18.61 -5.05 -11.71
CA LEU A 320 -19.27 -3.75 -11.78
C LEU A 320 -18.54 -2.77 -12.68
N ILE A 321 -17.20 -2.69 -12.62
CA ILE A 321 -16.43 -1.79 -13.49
C ILE A 321 -16.59 -2.17 -14.98
N VAL A 322 -16.69 -3.48 -15.28
CA VAL A 322 -16.96 -3.96 -16.64
C VAL A 322 -18.37 -3.59 -17.09
N ILE A 323 -19.36 -3.73 -16.21
CA ILE A 323 -20.75 -3.32 -16.50
C ILE A 323 -20.82 -1.81 -16.81
N ILE A 324 -20.12 -0.99 -16.04
CA ILE A 324 -20.01 0.47 -16.27
C ILE A 324 -19.45 0.75 -17.67
N LEU A 325 -18.33 0.11 -18.03
CA LEU A 325 -17.68 0.27 -19.34
C LEU A 325 -18.57 -0.20 -20.51
N MET A 326 -19.31 -1.30 -20.35
CA MET A 326 -20.31 -1.74 -21.32
C MET A 326 -21.43 -0.70 -21.51
N GLY A 327 -21.88 -0.09 -20.41
CA GLY A 327 -22.86 1.00 -20.43
C GLY A 327 -22.39 2.23 -21.21
N ILE A 328 -21.13 2.64 -21.01
CA ILE A 328 -20.49 3.75 -21.74
C ILE A 328 -20.44 3.45 -23.24
N THR A 329 -20.11 2.20 -23.62
CA THR A 329 -20.06 1.75 -25.03
C THR A 329 -21.41 1.88 -25.73
N ALA A 330 -22.50 1.62 -25.01
CA ALA A 330 -23.84 1.57 -25.59
C ALA A 330 -24.38 2.92 -26.03
N SER A 331 -23.81 4.01 -25.51
CA SER A 331 -24.29 5.33 -25.82
C SER A 331 -23.72 5.80 -27.17
N ALA A 332 -24.61 5.91 -28.16
CA ALA A 332 -24.31 6.29 -29.53
C ALA A 332 -24.00 7.80 -29.74
N ALA A 333 -23.74 8.59 -28.69
CA ALA A 333 -23.56 10.03 -28.87
C ALA A 333 -22.26 10.39 -29.63
N LYS A 334 -22.40 11.32 -30.59
CA LYS A 334 -21.35 11.77 -31.53
C LYS A 334 -20.12 12.40 -30.85
N ARG A 335 -20.23 12.88 -29.60
CA ARG A 335 -19.15 13.50 -28.81
C ARG A 335 -19.38 13.29 -27.31
N GLN A 336 -18.60 12.40 -26.67
CA GLN A 336 -18.66 12.15 -25.22
C GLN A 336 -17.36 12.47 -24.49
N GLN A 337 -16.27 12.75 -25.21
CA GLN A 337 -14.98 13.14 -24.64
C GLN A 337 -15.05 14.17 -23.48
N PRO A 338 -15.82 15.28 -23.57
CA PRO A 338 -15.91 16.23 -22.45
C PRO A 338 -16.54 15.59 -21.21
N THR A 339 -17.54 14.72 -21.40
CA THR A 339 -18.26 14.06 -20.32
C THR A 339 -17.46 12.93 -19.68
N ILE A 340 -16.70 12.14 -20.47
CA ILE A 340 -15.76 11.14 -19.93
C ILE A 340 -14.66 11.83 -19.12
N SER A 341 -14.12 12.95 -19.63
CA SER A 341 -13.10 13.72 -18.90
C SER A 341 -13.67 14.33 -17.62
N LEU A 342 -14.92 14.78 -17.63
CA LEU A 342 -15.60 15.30 -16.43
C LEU A 342 -15.82 14.19 -15.39
N GLY A 343 -16.34 13.03 -15.82
CA GLY A 343 -16.48 11.85 -14.96
C GLY A 343 -15.14 11.39 -14.40
N ASN A 344 -14.10 11.32 -15.23
CA ASN A 344 -12.73 10.98 -14.81
C ASN A 344 -12.20 11.97 -13.77
N GLY A 345 -12.30 13.27 -14.04
CA GLY A 345 -11.84 14.29 -13.10
C GLY A 345 -12.55 14.20 -11.76
N ALA A 346 -13.88 14.07 -11.76
CA ALA A 346 -14.65 13.88 -10.53
C ALA A 346 -14.27 12.60 -9.79
N GLY A 347 -14.08 11.49 -10.51
CA GLY A 347 -13.59 10.24 -9.94
C GLY A 347 -12.20 10.39 -9.30
N MET A 348 -11.26 11.02 -9.99
CA MET A 348 -9.90 11.24 -9.48
C MET A 348 -9.89 12.13 -8.23
N VAL A 349 -10.74 13.16 -8.17
CA VAL A 349 -10.94 13.94 -6.94
C VAL A 349 -11.52 13.06 -5.83
N LEU A 350 -12.52 12.21 -6.12
CA LEU A 350 -13.06 11.26 -5.14
C LEU A 350 -12.00 10.28 -4.63
N LEU A 351 -11.10 9.78 -5.49
CA LEU A 351 -9.98 8.93 -5.08
C LEU A 351 -9.12 9.62 -4.03
N LEU A 352 -8.69 10.86 -4.30
CA LEU A 352 -7.94 11.65 -3.33
C LEU A 352 -8.74 11.89 -2.05
N SER A 353 -9.99 12.35 -2.18
CA SER A 353 -10.84 12.65 -1.02
C SER A 353 -11.05 11.42 -0.13
N PHE A 354 -11.24 10.23 -0.71
CA PHE A 354 -11.34 9.00 0.07
C PHE A 354 -10.04 8.64 0.75
N ILE A 355 -8.88 8.77 0.10
CA ILE A 355 -7.58 8.51 0.74
C ILE A 355 -7.36 9.48 1.91
N LEU A 356 -7.56 10.77 1.70
CA LEU A 356 -7.40 11.78 2.76
C LEU A 356 -8.38 11.53 3.90
N ALA A 357 -9.68 11.32 3.60
CA ALA A 357 -10.69 11.03 4.60
C ALA A 357 -10.43 9.73 5.38
N TYR A 358 -9.83 8.71 4.74
CA TYR A 358 -9.53 7.43 5.37
C TYR A 358 -8.41 7.55 6.41
N TYR A 359 -7.42 8.41 6.17
CA TYR A 359 -6.29 8.62 7.10
C TYR A 359 -6.48 9.81 8.03
N ALA A 360 -7.30 10.80 7.67
CA ALA A 360 -7.57 11.97 8.50
C ALA A 360 -8.17 11.60 9.87
N VAL A 361 -8.82 10.44 10.01
CA VAL A 361 -9.37 9.97 11.31
C VAL A 361 -8.29 9.80 12.38
N TYR A 362 -7.02 9.66 11.97
CA TYR A 362 -5.88 9.51 12.88
C TYR A 362 -5.31 10.86 13.34
N ASP A 363 -5.66 11.96 12.67
CA ASP A 363 -5.18 13.31 13.01
C ASP A 363 -6.30 14.20 13.57
N ILE A 364 -7.55 14.01 13.13
CA ILE A 364 -8.70 14.84 13.49
C ILE A 364 -9.94 14.01 13.87
N SER A 365 -10.75 14.53 14.79
CA SER A 365 -12.03 13.92 15.16
C SER A 365 -13.00 13.95 13.98
N LEU A 366 -13.37 12.77 13.49
CA LEU A 366 -14.40 12.63 12.47
C LEU A 366 -15.56 11.80 13.04
N PRO A 367 -16.82 12.12 12.69
CA PRO A 367 -17.99 11.44 13.25
C PRO A 367 -18.24 10.05 12.61
N TYR A 368 -17.17 9.38 12.16
CA TYR A 368 -17.23 8.08 11.48
C TYR A 368 -15.92 7.29 11.63
N SER A 369 -15.99 5.96 11.52
CA SER A 369 -14.81 5.11 11.34
C SER A 369 -14.35 5.14 9.89
N ASN A 370 -13.05 5.11 9.63
CA ASN A 370 -12.50 5.06 8.27
C ASN A 370 -13.04 3.88 7.43
N THR A 371 -13.33 2.73 8.05
CA THR A 371 -13.96 1.57 7.40
C THR A 371 -15.32 1.87 6.78
N LEU A 372 -16.04 2.92 7.20
CA LEU A 372 -17.30 3.36 6.58
C LEU A 372 -17.10 3.81 5.12
N LEU A 373 -15.91 4.31 4.78
CA LEU A 373 -15.62 4.76 3.42
C LEU A 373 -15.57 3.60 2.41
N GLU A 374 -15.30 2.38 2.88
CA GLU A 374 -15.26 1.17 2.04
C GLU A 374 -16.64 0.87 1.39
N PRO A 375 -17.74 0.66 2.14
CA PRO A 375 -19.07 0.46 1.56
C PRO A 375 -19.62 1.71 0.86
N VAL A 376 -19.22 2.92 1.26
CA VAL A 376 -19.62 4.16 0.56
C VAL A 376 -19.02 4.20 -0.84
N ALA A 377 -17.72 3.89 -0.99
CA ALA A 377 -17.07 3.76 -2.29
C ALA A 377 -17.74 2.65 -3.13
N GLY A 378 -18.03 1.49 -2.52
CA GLY A 378 -18.78 0.40 -3.15
C GLY A 378 -20.17 0.84 -3.63
N GLY A 379 -20.87 1.66 -2.84
CA GLY A 379 -22.17 2.24 -3.18
C GLY A 379 -22.09 3.17 -4.39
N ILE A 380 -21.09 4.04 -4.48
CA ILE A 380 -20.89 4.91 -5.65
C ILE A 380 -20.65 4.07 -6.92
N ILE A 381 -19.82 3.02 -6.84
CA ILE A 381 -19.58 2.10 -7.95
C ILE A 381 -20.89 1.41 -8.37
N ALA A 382 -21.67 0.91 -7.40
CA ALA A 382 -22.96 0.27 -7.64
C ALA A 382 -23.95 1.23 -8.33
N THR A 383 -24.09 2.46 -7.84
CA THR A 383 -24.95 3.48 -8.44
C THR A 383 -24.51 3.78 -9.88
N CYS A 384 -23.21 3.93 -10.12
CA CYS A 384 -22.69 4.16 -11.48
C CYS A 384 -22.97 2.98 -12.42
N ALA A 385 -22.90 1.73 -11.94
CA ALA A 385 -23.20 0.54 -12.73
C ALA A 385 -24.69 0.44 -13.08
N VAL A 386 -25.58 0.69 -12.13
CA VAL A 386 -27.04 0.71 -12.36
C VAL A 386 -27.40 1.83 -13.33
N ALA A 387 -26.85 3.02 -13.11
CA ALA A 387 -27.02 4.17 -13.99
C ALA A 387 -26.51 3.82 -15.41
N GLY A 388 -25.31 3.28 -15.57
CA GLY A 388 -24.75 2.92 -16.88
C GLY A 388 -25.59 1.91 -17.67
N THR A 389 -26.43 1.12 -17.01
CA THR A 389 -27.24 0.05 -17.60
C THR A 389 -28.71 0.38 -17.81
N ALA A 390 -29.19 1.54 -17.35
CA ALA A 390 -30.56 1.96 -17.61
C ALA A 390 -30.79 2.11 -19.13
N ILE A 391 -31.77 1.38 -19.66
CA ILE A 391 -32.18 1.43 -21.07
C ILE A 391 -31.00 1.05 -22.00
N LEU A 392 -30.63 -0.23 -22.02
CA LEU A 392 -29.66 -0.78 -22.97
C LEU A 392 -30.38 -1.65 -24.02
N PRO A 393 -30.22 -1.37 -25.33
CA PRO A 393 -30.63 -2.33 -26.36
C PRO A 393 -29.78 -3.60 -26.26
N LYS A 394 -30.27 -4.71 -26.82
CA LYS A 394 -29.52 -5.98 -26.91
C LYS A 394 -28.15 -5.71 -27.54
N GLN A 395 -27.06 -5.91 -26.81
CA GLN A 395 -25.71 -5.78 -27.34
C GLN A 395 -25.18 -7.15 -27.76
N VAL A 396 -24.77 -7.26 -29.03
CA VAL A 396 -24.00 -8.39 -29.52
C VAL A 396 -22.53 -8.10 -29.22
N LEU A 397 -22.03 -8.70 -28.15
CA LEU A 397 -20.60 -8.64 -27.82
C LEU A 397 -19.81 -9.63 -28.68
N PRO A 398 -18.56 -9.31 -29.05
CA PRO A 398 -17.69 -10.23 -29.77
C PRO A 398 -17.32 -11.45 -28.90
N ARG A 399 -17.19 -12.62 -29.52
CA ARG A 399 -16.68 -13.84 -28.86
C ARG A 399 -15.18 -13.67 -28.57
N LEU A 400 -14.84 -13.20 -27.37
CA LEU A 400 -13.47 -13.27 -26.86
C LEU A 400 -13.07 -14.74 -26.63
N LYS A 401 -11.83 -15.09 -27.00
CA LYS A 401 -11.28 -16.43 -26.75
C LYS A 401 -10.97 -16.58 -25.25
N LEU A 402 -11.85 -17.27 -24.52
CA LEU A 402 -11.77 -17.48 -23.06
C LEU A 402 -10.44 -18.10 -22.57
N TRP A 403 -9.69 -18.81 -23.42
CA TRP A 403 -8.44 -19.51 -23.04
C TRP A 403 -7.28 -18.59 -22.65
N THR A 404 -7.34 -17.31 -23.00
CA THR A 404 -6.28 -16.35 -22.63
C THR A 404 -6.23 -16.08 -21.12
N VAL A 405 -7.39 -16.16 -20.43
CA VAL A 405 -7.45 -15.96 -18.97
C VAL A 405 -6.81 -17.13 -18.21
N PRO A 406 -7.15 -18.41 -18.45
CA PRO A 406 -6.45 -19.54 -17.82
C PRO A 406 -4.93 -19.52 -18.04
N ALA A 407 -4.46 -19.18 -19.25
CA ALA A 407 -3.03 -19.12 -19.54
C ALA A 407 -2.33 -18.01 -18.73
N LEU A 408 -2.94 -16.81 -18.64
CA LEU A 408 -2.43 -15.72 -17.82
C LEU A 408 -2.48 -16.06 -16.32
N SER A 409 -3.56 -16.70 -15.86
CA SER A 409 -3.71 -17.16 -14.49
C SER A 409 -2.60 -18.13 -14.10
N LEU A 410 -2.32 -19.13 -14.94
CA LEU A 410 -1.23 -20.07 -14.70
C LEU A 410 0.12 -19.36 -14.57
N LEU A 411 0.42 -18.41 -15.46
CA LEU A 411 1.68 -17.68 -15.43
C LEU A 411 1.82 -16.79 -14.19
N LEU A 412 0.78 -16.04 -13.84
CA LEU A 412 0.82 -15.12 -12.69
C LEU A 412 0.86 -15.85 -11.34
N LEU A 413 0.31 -17.06 -11.26
CA LEU A 413 0.32 -17.85 -10.03
C LEU A 413 1.63 -18.60 -9.76
N ILE A 414 2.55 -18.70 -10.73
CA ILE A 414 3.85 -19.37 -10.54
C ILE A 414 4.63 -18.75 -9.38
N VAL A 415 4.69 -17.42 -9.32
CA VAL A 415 5.47 -16.71 -8.30
C VAL A 415 4.92 -16.91 -6.89
N PRO A 416 3.63 -16.61 -6.59
CA PRO A 416 3.09 -16.85 -5.25
C PRO A 416 3.13 -18.33 -4.87
N LEU A 417 2.95 -19.26 -5.81
CA LEU A 417 3.09 -20.69 -5.53
C LEU A 417 4.53 -21.08 -5.18
N SER A 418 5.50 -20.61 -5.96
CA SER A 418 6.92 -20.80 -5.67
C SER A 418 7.29 -20.20 -4.31
N MET A 419 6.80 -18.98 -4.01
CA MET A 419 7.01 -18.36 -2.71
C MET A 419 6.38 -19.19 -1.60
N ALA A 420 5.11 -19.61 -1.72
CA ALA A 420 4.45 -20.42 -0.71
C ALA A 420 5.19 -21.75 -0.42
N ILE A 421 5.77 -22.37 -1.45
CA ILE A 421 6.56 -23.61 -1.31
C ILE A 421 7.95 -23.34 -0.70
N THR A 422 8.59 -22.24 -1.05
CA THR A 422 9.98 -21.93 -0.65
C THR A 422 10.08 -21.03 0.58
N TRP A 423 8.97 -20.50 1.07
CA TRP A 423 8.94 -19.57 2.18
C TRP A 423 9.31 -20.27 3.47
N GLN A 424 10.40 -19.80 4.06
CA GLN A 424 10.85 -20.22 5.38
C GLN A 424 10.57 -19.06 6.34
N PRO A 425 9.60 -19.19 7.27
CA PRO A 425 9.49 -18.24 8.35
C PRO A 425 10.79 -18.30 9.17
N PRO A 426 11.33 -17.17 9.67
CA PRO A 426 12.50 -17.20 10.51
C PRO A 426 12.20 -18.05 11.74
N ALA A 427 13.14 -18.93 12.10
CA ALA A 427 13.03 -19.76 13.29
C ALA A 427 13.80 -19.11 14.43
N ALA A 428 13.22 -19.17 15.63
CA ALA A 428 13.93 -18.82 16.84
C ALA A 428 15.11 -19.79 17.07
N VAL A 429 16.19 -19.29 17.63
CA VAL A 429 17.34 -20.08 18.09
C VAL A 429 17.30 -20.19 19.61
N ALA A 430 17.75 -21.32 20.16
CA ALA A 430 17.88 -21.47 21.60
C ALA A 430 18.87 -20.42 22.17
N GLY A 431 18.45 -19.70 23.20
CA GLY A 431 19.30 -18.73 23.86
C GLY A 431 20.35 -19.39 24.77
N LYS A 432 21.28 -18.57 25.28
CA LYS A 432 22.41 -19.01 26.13
C LYS A 432 22.34 -18.46 27.56
N GLY A 433 21.16 -17.99 27.98
CA GLY A 433 20.94 -17.22 29.19
C GLY A 433 21.52 -15.81 29.10
N PHE A 434 21.63 -15.15 30.24
CA PHE A 434 22.29 -13.84 30.35
C PHE A 434 23.82 -13.89 30.12
N PRO A 435 24.45 -12.80 29.62
CA PRO A 435 23.85 -11.51 29.29
C PRO A 435 23.11 -11.51 27.95
N ILE A 436 22.21 -10.55 27.76
CA ILE A 436 21.48 -10.35 26.51
C ILE A 436 21.55 -8.90 26.06
N ARG A 437 21.48 -8.68 24.75
CA ARG A 437 21.44 -7.34 24.14
C ARG A 437 20.02 -7.03 23.66
N ILE A 438 19.46 -5.93 24.10
CA ILE A 438 18.09 -5.50 23.80
C ILE A 438 18.09 -4.11 23.17
N MET A 439 17.12 -3.85 22.29
CA MET A 439 17.03 -2.58 21.55
C MET A 439 15.57 -2.10 21.50
N THR A 440 15.38 -0.79 21.55
CA THR A 440 14.11 -0.15 21.14
C THR A 440 14.35 0.76 19.95
N TYR A 441 13.39 0.80 19.02
CA TYR A 441 13.50 1.67 17.85
C TYR A 441 12.14 2.05 17.24
N ASN A 442 11.81 3.34 17.30
CA ASN A 442 10.71 3.90 16.50
C ASN A 442 11.15 3.96 15.03
N LEU A 443 10.34 3.36 14.14
CA LEU A 443 10.67 3.21 12.73
C LEU A 443 10.21 4.35 11.82
N HIS A 444 9.49 5.34 12.35
CA HIS A 444 8.98 6.48 11.56
C HIS A 444 8.23 6.03 10.29
N ASN A 445 7.39 5.01 10.43
CA ASN A 445 6.66 4.38 9.32
C ASN A 445 7.55 3.89 8.15
N GLY A 446 8.84 3.68 8.39
CA GLY A 446 9.85 3.23 7.43
C GLY A 446 10.60 4.36 6.72
N PHE A 447 10.34 5.62 7.05
CA PHE A 447 10.92 6.79 6.41
C PHE A 447 12.14 7.31 7.18
N ASN A 448 13.22 7.55 6.44
CA ASN A 448 14.38 8.25 6.98
C ASN A 448 14.09 9.75 7.18
N THR A 449 15.03 10.50 7.74
CA THR A 449 14.86 11.95 8.01
C THR A 449 14.68 12.80 6.76
N ASP A 450 15.16 12.32 5.61
CA ASP A 450 14.94 12.97 4.31
C ASP A 450 13.50 12.72 3.77
N GLY A 451 12.78 11.72 4.27
CA GLY A 451 11.46 11.30 3.74
C GLY A 451 11.53 10.22 2.66
N HIS A 452 12.59 9.40 2.66
CA HIS A 452 12.73 8.19 1.85
C HIS A 452 12.27 6.95 2.61
N LEU A 453 11.36 6.17 2.02
CA LEU A 453 11.03 4.83 2.51
C LEU A 453 12.21 3.87 2.33
N ASN A 454 12.98 3.60 3.38
CA ASN A 454 14.28 2.91 3.30
C ASN A 454 14.45 1.83 4.37
N MET A 455 13.76 0.71 4.16
CA MET A 455 13.78 -0.44 5.07
C MET A 455 15.15 -1.11 5.22
N GLU A 456 15.96 -1.10 4.16
CA GLU A 456 17.30 -1.70 4.22
C GLU A 456 18.24 -0.92 5.14
N THR A 457 18.10 0.40 5.21
CA THR A 457 18.92 1.22 6.11
C THR A 457 18.50 1.01 7.57
N ILE A 458 17.20 0.93 7.85
CA ILE A 458 16.68 0.50 9.16
C ILE A 458 17.19 -0.89 9.54
N ALA A 459 17.10 -1.88 8.64
CA ALA A 459 17.58 -3.23 8.90
C ALA A 459 19.08 -3.28 9.20
N ARG A 460 19.90 -2.48 8.49
CA ARG A 460 21.34 -2.40 8.75
C ARG A 460 21.67 -1.79 10.11
N VAL A 461 20.88 -0.82 10.58
CA VAL A 461 21.03 -0.25 11.94
C VAL A 461 20.79 -1.34 12.98
N ILE A 462 19.72 -2.12 12.82
CA ILE A 462 19.41 -3.23 13.71
C ILE A 462 20.49 -4.32 13.63
N GLU A 463 20.87 -4.75 12.42
CA GLU A 463 21.88 -5.78 12.16
C GLU A 463 23.25 -5.43 12.77
N ARG A 464 23.71 -4.18 12.60
CA ARG A 464 24.98 -3.70 13.19
C ARG A 464 24.94 -3.60 14.70
N SER A 465 23.78 -3.26 15.25
CA SER A 465 23.54 -3.22 16.69
C SER A 465 23.49 -4.60 17.33
N ALA A 466 23.33 -5.66 16.52
CA ALA A 466 23.29 -7.07 16.91
C ALA A 466 22.41 -7.39 18.16
N PRO A 467 21.18 -6.87 18.26
CA PRO A 467 20.31 -7.18 19.39
C PRO A 467 19.81 -8.62 19.34
N ASP A 468 19.58 -9.19 20.51
CA ASP A 468 18.87 -10.45 20.68
C ASP A 468 17.35 -10.25 20.60
N ILE A 469 16.86 -9.12 21.14
CA ILE A 469 15.45 -8.74 21.16
C ILE A 469 15.32 -7.26 20.78
N VAL A 470 14.36 -6.93 19.92
CA VAL A 470 14.09 -5.56 19.46
C VAL A 470 12.61 -5.23 19.67
N ALA A 471 12.33 -4.16 20.39
CA ALA A 471 11.02 -3.52 20.45
C ALA A 471 10.91 -2.45 19.36
N LEU A 472 9.85 -2.50 18.56
CA LEU A 472 9.62 -1.57 17.45
C LEU A 472 8.31 -0.82 17.62
N GLN A 473 8.32 0.46 17.26
CA GLN A 473 7.16 1.35 17.22
C GLN A 473 6.93 1.86 15.80
N GLU A 474 5.72 2.35 15.54
CA GLU A 474 5.29 2.86 14.22
C GLU A 474 5.42 1.86 13.07
N VAL A 475 5.10 0.62 13.38
CA VAL A 475 5.18 -0.48 12.41
C VAL A 475 3.90 -0.52 11.59
N SER A 476 4.00 -0.15 10.31
CA SER A 476 2.90 -0.27 9.34
C SER A 476 2.90 -1.63 8.63
N ARG A 477 1.70 -2.21 8.48
CA ARG A 477 1.42 -3.45 7.76
C ARG A 477 0.35 -3.26 6.69
N GLY A 478 0.56 -2.27 5.82
CA GLY A 478 -0.28 -2.05 4.64
C GLY A 478 -0.96 -0.69 4.53
N TRP A 479 -0.58 0.30 5.35
CA TRP A 479 -1.07 1.65 5.13
C TRP A 479 -0.56 2.20 3.79
N VAL A 480 -1.46 2.83 3.02
CA VAL A 480 -1.14 3.46 1.74
C VAL A 480 -0.20 4.66 1.93
N VAL A 481 -0.35 5.39 3.04
CA VAL A 481 0.57 6.47 3.44
C VAL A 481 1.97 5.96 3.81
N SER A 482 2.14 4.66 4.02
CA SER A 482 3.44 3.99 4.23
C SER A 482 3.86 3.13 3.04
N GLY A 483 3.35 3.45 1.84
CA GLY A 483 3.70 2.77 0.58
C GLY A 483 3.07 1.39 0.40
N ARG A 484 2.14 0.98 1.29
CA ARG A 484 1.48 -0.33 1.32
C ARG A 484 2.48 -1.49 1.47
N LEU A 485 3.47 -1.30 2.33
CA LEU A 485 4.49 -2.27 2.70
C LEU A 485 4.06 -3.03 3.98
N ASP A 486 4.35 -4.33 4.05
CA ASP A 486 4.41 -5.07 5.33
C ASP A 486 5.81 -4.94 5.92
N MET A 487 6.04 -3.91 6.74
CA MET A 487 7.36 -3.61 7.31
C MET A 487 7.86 -4.76 8.19
N LEU A 488 6.95 -5.36 8.95
CA LEU A 488 7.28 -6.35 9.96
C LEU A 488 7.69 -7.68 9.33
N THR A 489 6.91 -8.16 8.36
CA THR A 489 7.28 -9.36 7.60
C THR A 489 8.61 -9.16 6.86
N TRP A 490 8.82 -7.97 6.28
CA TRP A 490 10.04 -7.68 5.55
C TRP A 490 11.27 -7.67 6.47
N LEU A 491 11.21 -6.96 7.62
CA LEU A 491 12.30 -6.90 8.60
C LEU A 491 12.59 -8.28 9.21
N SER A 492 11.56 -9.02 9.60
CA SER A 492 11.68 -10.37 10.15
C SER A 492 12.46 -11.28 9.20
N GLN A 493 12.09 -11.26 7.91
CA GLN A 493 12.76 -12.03 6.87
C GLN A 493 14.20 -11.58 6.61
N ARG A 494 14.47 -10.26 6.64
CA ARG A 494 15.79 -9.68 6.39
C ARG A 494 16.78 -9.86 7.56
N LEU A 495 16.27 -9.90 8.78
CA LEU A 495 17.05 -10.02 10.03
C LEU A 495 17.07 -11.45 10.58
N HIS A 496 16.28 -12.36 10.00
CA HIS A 496 16.09 -13.72 10.49
C HIS A 496 15.58 -13.79 11.94
N MET A 497 14.68 -12.87 12.31
CA MET A 497 14.09 -12.80 13.64
C MET A 497 12.57 -13.00 13.57
N PRO A 498 12.01 -14.04 14.21
CA PRO A 498 10.57 -14.14 14.46
C PRO A 498 10.04 -12.89 15.16
N TYR A 499 8.74 -12.60 14.98
CA TYR A 499 8.11 -11.45 15.60
C TYR A 499 6.76 -11.77 16.25
N VAL A 500 6.37 -10.90 17.17
CA VAL A 500 4.98 -10.72 17.61
C VAL A 500 4.55 -9.28 17.36
N PHE A 501 3.28 -9.08 17.00
CA PHE A 501 2.71 -7.77 16.67
C PHE A 501 1.54 -7.45 17.61
N ALA A 502 1.41 -6.18 18.01
CA ALA A 502 0.23 -5.65 18.67
C ALA A 502 -0.28 -4.41 17.91
N PRO A 503 -1.42 -4.52 17.20
CA PRO A 503 -2.08 -3.37 16.61
C PRO A 503 -2.56 -2.40 17.70
N THR A 504 -2.60 -1.11 17.39
CA THR A 504 -3.04 -0.06 18.32
C THR A 504 -4.04 0.88 17.65
N ALA A 505 -3.61 1.69 16.69
CA ALA A 505 -4.45 2.63 15.94
C ALA A 505 -5.56 1.92 15.15
N ASP A 506 -5.17 0.90 14.39
CA ASP A 506 -6.02 -0.05 13.70
C ASP A 506 -5.29 -1.40 13.60
N PRO A 507 -5.89 -2.44 13.02
CA PRO A 507 -5.24 -3.75 12.87
C PRO A 507 -3.94 -3.75 12.03
N LEU A 508 -3.59 -2.65 11.37
CA LEU A 508 -2.49 -2.53 10.42
C LEU A 508 -1.32 -1.70 10.95
N TRP A 509 -1.44 -1.06 12.10
CA TRP A 509 -0.39 -0.20 12.67
C TRP A 509 -0.21 -0.39 14.17
N GLY A 510 1.03 -0.47 14.64
CA GLY A 510 1.30 -0.55 16.07
C GLY A 510 2.72 -0.96 16.44
N ASN A 511 2.81 -1.72 17.53
CA ASN A 511 4.05 -2.10 18.19
C ASN A 511 4.42 -3.55 17.86
N ALA A 512 5.71 -3.86 17.85
CA ALA A 512 6.19 -5.22 17.62
C ALA A 512 7.39 -5.58 18.51
N ILE A 513 7.58 -6.88 18.73
CA ILE A 513 8.82 -7.43 19.29
C ILE A 513 9.38 -8.41 18.26
N LEU A 514 10.63 -8.19 17.83
CA LEU A 514 11.42 -9.19 17.11
C LEU A 514 12.36 -9.86 18.12
N SER A 515 12.45 -11.18 18.08
CA SER A 515 13.30 -11.93 19.01
C SER A 515 14.04 -13.03 18.28
N ARG A 516 15.36 -13.12 18.49
CA ARG A 516 16.15 -14.30 18.09
C ARG A 516 15.73 -15.53 18.89
N TYR A 517 15.25 -15.34 20.11
CA TYR A 517 14.90 -16.38 21.05
C TYR A 517 13.39 -16.71 21.02
N PRO A 518 12.97 -17.92 21.45
CA PRO A 518 11.57 -18.32 21.40
C PRO A 518 10.68 -17.43 22.28
N VAL A 519 9.63 -16.87 21.67
CA VAL A 519 8.54 -16.23 22.42
C VAL A 519 7.57 -17.33 22.88
N MET A 520 7.53 -17.59 24.18
CA MET A 520 6.73 -18.65 24.78
C MET A 520 5.24 -18.31 24.84
N ALA A 521 4.95 -17.04 25.14
CA ALA A 521 3.60 -16.50 25.24
C ALA A 521 3.66 -14.99 25.01
N TYR A 522 2.58 -14.41 24.51
CA TYR A 522 2.45 -12.95 24.43
C TYR A 522 0.99 -12.54 24.57
N SER A 523 0.80 -11.31 25.06
CA SER A 523 -0.50 -10.67 25.22
C SER A 523 -0.44 -9.24 24.69
N ARG A 524 -1.58 -8.73 24.21
CA ARG A 524 -1.75 -7.38 23.66
C ARG A 524 -2.71 -6.62 24.56
N PHE A 525 -2.42 -5.36 24.85
CA PHE A 525 -3.23 -4.54 25.74
C PHE A 525 -3.42 -3.15 25.14
N ASP A 526 -4.65 -2.66 25.16
CA ASP A 526 -4.95 -1.26 24.84
C ASP A 526 -4.60 -0.35 26.01
N LEU A 527 -4.14 0.85 25.71
CA LEU A 527 -3.86 1.90 26.68
C LEU A 527 -4.93 2.99 26.62
N PRO A 528 -5.33 3.57 27.76
CA PRO A 528 -6.34 4.61 27.79
C PRO A 528 -5.82 5.98 27.28
N PRO A 529 -6.71 6.93 26.98
CA PRO A 529 -8.15 6.71 26.83
C PRO A 529 -8.47 6.08 25.45
N ALA A 530 -9.60 5.40 25.36
CA ALA A 530 -9.96 4.63 24.15
C ALA A 530 -10.44 5.49 22.97
N ASP A 531 -10.68 6.78 23.21
CA ASP A 531 -11.20 7.78 22.28
C ASP A 531 -10.12 8.66 21.62
N LEU A 532 -8.83 8.35 21.84
CA LEU A 532 -7.73 8.94 21.08
C LEU A 532 -7.85 8.66 19.57
N PHE A 533 -7.47 9.64 18.73
CA PHE A 533 -7.40 9.48 17.27
C PHE A 533 -6.44 8.36 16.87
N ILE A 534 -5.28 8.32 17.53
CA ILE A 534 -4.33 7.22 17.44
C ILE A 534 -4.30 6.53 18.80
N ARG A 535 -5.08 5.46 18.92
CA ARG A 535 -5.06 4.59 20.10
C ARG A 535 -3.64 4.08 20.36
N ARG A 536 -3.32 3.89 21.64
CA ARG A 536 -2.05 3.35 22.11
C ARG A 536 -2.26 1.99 22.75
N GLY A 537 -1.18 1.25 22.91
CA GLY A 537 -1.20 -0.10 23.46
C GLY A 537 0.20 -0.63 23.68
N PHE A 538 0.31 -1.79 24.32
CA PHE A 538 1.57 -2.50 24.47
C PHE A 538 1.45 -3.98 24.17
N VAL A 539 2.57 -4.58 23.75
CA VAL A 539 2.73 -6.03 23.68
C VAL A 539 3.61 -6.48 24.85
N ALA A 540 3.18 -7.50 25.58
CA ALA A 540 3.97 -8.15 26.62
C ALA A 540 4.26 -9.59 26.19
N ALA A 541 5.53 -9.94 26.06
CA ALA A 541 6.00 -11.25 25.64
C ALA A 541 6.87 -11.91 26.72
N LEU A 542 6.70 -13.21 26.92
CA LEU A 542 7.61 -14.03 27.71
C LEU A 542 8.59 -14.72 26.76
N VAL A 543 9.87 -14.34 26.83
CA VAL A 543 10.93 -14.86 25.97
C VAL A 543 11.80 -15.86 26.74
N ASP A 544 12.04 -17.02 26.15
CA ASP A 544 12.96 -18.04 26.70
C ASP A 544 14.41 -17.70 26.32
N LEU A 545 15.20 -17.26 27.29
CA LEU A 545 16.60 -16.92 27.07
C LEU A 545 17.50 -18.16 27.06
N GLY A 546 16.98 -19.36 27.33
CA GLY A 546 17.76 -20.59 27.53
C GLY A 546 18.31 -20.72 28.95
N ASN A 547 18.86 -21.89 29.29
CA ASN A 547 19.38 -22.22 30.63
C ASN A 547 18.37 -22.04 31.77
N GLY A 548 17.07 -22.13 31.48
CA GLY A 548 16.00 -21.88 32.45
C GLY A 548 15.70 -20.39 32.69
N ASP A 549 16.43 -19.48 32.03
CA ASP A 549 16.19 -18.05 32.10
C ASP A 549 15.03 -17.62 31.21
N LYS A 550 14.15 -16.77 31.75
CA LYS A 550 13.01 -16.20 31.04
C LYS A 550 12.94 -14.70 31.30
N LEU A 551 12.51 -13.96 30.29
CA LEU A 551 12.40 -12.52 30.34
C LEU A 551 11.01 -12.06 29.92
N LYS A 552 10.42 -11.17 30.70
CA LYS A 552 9.21 -10.44 30.30
C LYS A 552 9.62 -9.19 29.54
N VAL A 553 9.26 -9.13 28.27
CA VAL A 553 9.58 -8.02 27.35
C VAL A 553 8.30 -7.27 27.05
N ILE A 554 8.24 -5.99 27.38
CA ILE A 554 7.12 -5.11 27.09
C ILE A 554 7.56 -4.07 26.06
N ALA A 555 6.85 -3.98 24.93
CA ALA A 555 7.05 -2.93 23.94
C ALA A 555 5.82 -2.04 23.86
N THR A 556 6.01 -0.73 24.00
CA THR A 556 4.93 0.26 24.02
C THR A 556 5.26 1.50 23.19
N HIS A 557 4.25 2.32 22.91
CA HIS A 557 4.36 3.67 22.36
C HIS A 557 3.30 4.54 23.04
N LEU A 558 3.70 5.52 23.84
CA LEU A 558 2.76 6.40 24.56
C LEU A 558 2.22 7.54 23.69
N HIS A 559 1.24 8.26 24.20
CA HIS A 559 0.59 9.38 23.51
C HIS A 559 1.58 10.51 23.12
N HIS A 560 1.47 11.01 21.90
CA HIS A 560 2.51 11.84 21.25
C HIS A 560 2.39 13.35 21.50
N LEU A 561 1.25 13.84 21.98
CA LEU A 561 1.07 15.28 22.20
C LEU A 561 1.80 15.72 23.47
N GLU A 562 2.83 16.55 23.31
CA GLU A 562 3.73 16.99 24.40
C GLU A 562 2.98 17.54 25.62
N GLY A 563 1.92 18.32 25.40
CA GLY A 563 1.09 18.93 26.45
C GLY A 563 0.19 17.97 27.23
N ASP A 564 0.02 16.72 26.80
CA ASP A 564 -0.95 15.77 27.34
C ASP A 564 -0.31 14.76 28.32
N SER A 565 0.51 15.25 29.26
CA SER A 565 1.18 14.39 30.27
C SER A 565 0.18 13.60 31.13
N ASP A 566 -1.01 14.14 31.43
CA ASP A 566 -2.04 13.42 32.19
C ASP A 566 -2.49 12.13 31.49
N ILE A 567 -2.59 12.14 30.14
CA ILE A 567 -2.89 10.95 29.35
C ILE A 567 -1.75 9.95 29.46
N ARG A 568 -0.50 10.39 29.24
CA ARG A 568 0.67 9.51 29.36
C ARG A 568 0.81 8.92 30.76
N LYS A 569 0.44 9.67 31.80
CA LYS A 569 0.43 9.19 33.19
C LYS A 569 -0.61 8.11 33.42
N GLU A 570 -1.82 8.24 32.86
CA GLU A 570 -2.83 7.18 32.90
C GLU A 570 -2.36 5.91 32.17
N GLN A 571 -1.70 6.09 31.02
CA GLN A 571 -1.12 5.00 30.24
C GLN A 571 -0.01 4.28 30.99
N ALA A 572 0.96 5.03 31.54
CA ALA A 572 2.02 4.47 32.38
C ALA A 572 1.45 3.76 33.62
N GLY A 573 0.44 4.33 34.25
CA GLY A 573 -0.27 3.70 35.38
C GLY A 573 -0.93 2.37 35.02
N THR A 574 -1.46 2.24 33.80
CA THR A 574 -1.99 0.97 33.29
C THR A 574 -0.88 -0.08 33.13
N ILE A 575 0.30 0.32 32.65
CA ILE A 575 1.45 -0.58 32.55
C ILE A 575 1.93 -1.01 33.94
N VAL A 576 1.99 -0.09 34.91
CA VAL A 576 2.37 -0.42 36.30
C VAL A 576 1.40 -1.42 36.92
N LYS A 577 0.09 -1.23 36.77
CA LYS A 577 -0.92 -2.20 37.24
C LYS A 577 -0.73 -3.58 36.63
N PHE A 578 -0.44 -3.64 35.32
CA PHE A 578 -0.12 -4.90 34.66
C PHE A 578 1.11 -5.58 35.29
N LEU A 579 2.16 -4.81 35.60
CA LEU A 579 3.35 -5.34 36.28
C LEU A 579 3.06 -5.87 37.69
N ASP A 580 2.14 -5.24 38.42
CA ASP A 580 1.69 -5.73 39.73
C ASP A 580 1.01 -7.11 39.63
N ASP A 581 0.25 -7.35 38.55
CA ASP A 581 -0.42 -8.62 38.30
C ASP A 581 0.54 -9.75 37.86
N VAL A 582 1.52 -9.43 37.00
CA VAL A 582 2.45 -10.44 36.41
C VAL A 582 3.81 -10.52 37.14
N GLY A 583 3.99 -9.70 38.17
CA GLY A 583 5.19 -9.57 38.97
C GLY A 583 6.29 -8.72 38.33
N HIS A 584 7.21 -8.25 39.17
CA HIS A 584 8.25 -7.27 38.81
C HIS A 584 9.64 -7.88 38.51
N ASN A 585 9.83 -9.19 38.63
CA ASN A 585 11.13 -9.83 38.36
C ASN A 585 11.36 -10.07 36.87
N ARG A 586 12.62 -9.91 36.41
CA ARG A 586 13.09 -10.13 35.04
C ARG A 586 12.18 -9.46 33.99
N VAL A 587 11.92 -8.17 34.18
CA VAL A 587 11.10 -7.33 33.30
C VAL A 587 11.98 -6.32 32.57
N VAL A 588 11.70 -6.15 31.27
CA VAL A 588 12.17 -5.01 30.49
C VAL A 588 10.98 -4.32 29.82
N LEU A 589 10.91 -2.99 29.93
CA LEU A 589 9.93 -2.15 29.26
C LEU A 589 10.68 -1.22 28.28
N LEU A 590 10.33 -1.32 27.01
CA LEU A 590 11.00 -0.67 25.90
C LEU A 590 9.99 0.16 25.10
N GLY A 591 10.38 1.35 24.67
CA GLY A 591 9.56 2.09 23.72
C GLY A 591 9.82 3.58 23.62
N ASP A 592 9.13 4.18 22.67
CA ASP A 592 8.93 5.62 22.59
C ASP A 592 7.84 6.02 23.58
N LEU A 593 8.25 6.69 24.66
CA LEU A 593 7.35 7.11 25.73
C LEU A 593 6.86 8.54 25.56
N ASN A 594 7.32 9.27 24.54
CA ASN A 594 6.94 10.67 24.26
C ASN A 594 7.03 11.59 25.50
N ALA A 595 7.94 11.29 26.41
CA ALA A 595 8.07 11.93 27.72
C ALA A 595 9.55 12.15 28.06
N GLU A 596 9.87 13.30 28.63
CA GLU A 596 11.21 13.58 29.13
C GLU A 596 11.43 13.01 30.55
N PRO A 597 12.69 12.86 31.00
CA PRO A 597 12.99 12.11 32.22
C PRO A 597 12.35 12.67 33.51
N SER A 598 12.03 13.96 33.53
CA SER A 598 11.39 14.64 34.65
C SER A 598 9.86 14.52 34.66
N ASP A 599 9.26 13.99 33.59
CA ASP A 599 7.81 14.00 33.43
C ASP A 599 7.12 13.02 34.41
N PRO A 600 5.90 13.35 34.87
CA PRO A 600 5.18 12.56 35.90
C PRO A 600 5.05 11.06 35.60
N GLU A 601 4.84 10.70 34.34
CA GLU A 601 4.75 9.33 33.86
C GLU A 601 6.07 8.55 33.99
N MET A 602 7.23 9.22 33.85
CA MET A 602 8.54 8.59 34.03
C MET A 602 8.86 8.41 35.51
N VAL A 603 8.49 9.38 36.34
CA VAL A 603 8.57 9.28 37.81
C VAL A 603 7.73 8.09 38.30
N LEU A 604 6.53 7.91 37.76
CA LEU A 604 5.65 6.80 38.12
C LEU A 604 6.28 5.42 37.83
N LEU A 605 6.94 5.26 36.68
CA LEU A 605 7.65 4.01 36.35
C LEU A 605 8.82 3.75 37.32
N LYS A 606 9.56 4.80 37.70
CA LYS A 606 10.65 4.70 38.67
C LYS A 606 10.15 4.34 40.07
N GLU A 607 9.04 4.92 40.51
CA GLU A 607 8.38 4.61 41.78
C GLU A 607 7.86 3.16 41.83
N ALA A 608 7.38 2.65 40.68
CA ALA A 608 7.01 1.24 40.51
C ALA A 608 8.22 0.28 40.58
N GLY A 609 9.44 0.79 40.74
CA GLY A 609 10.64 0.01 40.96
C GLY A 609 11.41 -0.35 39.69
N LEU A 610 11.05 0.21 38.54
CA LEU A 610 11.85 0.10 37.32
C LEU A 610 13.08 1.03 37.39
N LEU A 611 14.17 0.60 36.76
CA LEU A 611 15.42 1.33 36.65
C LEU A 611 15.59 1.81 35.20
N ASP A 612 15.86 3.09 35.03
CA ASP A 612 16.15 3.70 33.73
C ASP A 612 17.61 3.42 33.35
N THR A 613 17.82 2.67 32.28
CA THR A 613 19.18 2.31 31.83
C THR A 613 20.00 3.50 31.35
N CYS A 614 19.36 4.58 30.91
CA CYS A 614 20.02 5.78 30.42
C CYS A 614 20.26 6.84 31.51
N GLU A 615 19.78 6.63 32.75
CA GLU A 615 19.89 7.63 33.84
C GLU A 615 21.34 8.00 34.16
N THR A 616 22.27 7.05 34.00
CA THR A 616 23.71 7.26 34.27
C THR A 616 24.50 7.75 33.06
N MET A 617 23.87 7.81 31.88
CA MET A 617 24.49 8.31 30.66
C MET A 617 24.62 9.84 30.71
N ASN A 618 25.59 10.39 29.97
CA ASN A 618 25.61 11.83 29.72
C ASN A 618 24.27 12.26 29.08
N PRO A 619 23.53 13.23 29.65
CA PRO A 619 22.21 13.61 29.15
C PRO A 619 22.17 13.98 27.67
N TYR A 620 23.23 14.63 27.15
CA TYR A 620 23.33 14.99 25.74
C TYR A 620 23.51 13.79 24.82
N LEU A 621 24.19 12.73 25.28
CA LEU A 621 24.37 11.49 24.52
C LEU A 621 23.15 10.56 24.62
N ALA A 622 22.28 10.79 25.61
CA ALA A 622 21.08 10.00 25.84
C ALA A 622 19.85 10.53 25.05
N CYS A 623 19.97 11.69 24.39
CA CYS A 623 18.89 12.21 23.55
C CYS A 623 18.69 11.33 22.30
N THR A 624 17.43 11.10 21.95
CA THR A 624 17.04 10.19 20.86
C THR A 624 16.26 10.90 19.76
N PHE A 625 15.71 12.10 20.02
CA PHE A 625 14.84 12.80 19.08
C PHE A 625 15.13 14.31 18.97
N PRO A 626 14.97 14.91 17.77
CA PRO A 626 15.00 14.22 16.47
C PRO A 626 16.43 13.74 16.16
N SER A 627 16.56 12.67 15.41
CA SER A 627 17.83 11.95 15.22
C SER A 627 18.94 12.78 14.55
N GLU A 628 18.59 13.73 13.67
CA GLU A 628 19.56 14.63 13.01
C GLU A 628 20.20 15.63 13.97
N ASN A 629 19.46 16.05 15.00
CA ASN A 629 19.92 16.96 16.03
C ASN A 629 19.26 16.62 17.38
N PRO A 630 19.72 15.54 18.04
CA PRO A 630 19.07 14.99 19.22
C PRO A 630 19.09 15.98 20.37
N ARG A 631 17.90 16.29 20.89
CA ARG A 631 17.70 17.28 21.96
C ARG A 631 16.72 16.85 23.03
N LYS A 632 15.90 15.82 22.76
CA LYS A 632 14.96 15.21 23.70
C LYS A 632 15.31 13.74 23.88
N ARG A 633 15.13 13.22 25.08
CA ARG A 633 15.20 11.78 25.38
C ARG A 633 13.79 11.28 25.61
N ILE A 634 13.22 10.62 24.61
CA ILE A 634 11.85 10.11 24.64
C ILE A 634 11.76 8.60 24.40
N ASP A 635 12.84 7.96 23.99
CA ASP A 635 12.93 6.50 23.86
C ASP A 635 13.68 5.90 25.05
N TYR A 636 13.13 4.84 25.64
CA TYR A 636 13.63 4.29 26.90
C TYR A 636 13.76 2.78 26.87
N ILE A 637 14.73 2.29 27.66
CA ILE A 637 14.81 0.91 28.12
C ILE A 637 14.80 0.94 29.66
N TRP A 638 13.71 0.46 30.23
CA TRP A 638 13.53 0.28 31.67
C TRP A 638 13.75 -1.18 32.04
N ILE A 639 14.46 -1.44 33.13
CA ILE A 639 14.71 -2.81 33.64
C ILE A 639 14.27 -2.97 35.09
N SER A 640 13.89 -4.19 35.49
CA SER A 640 13.62 -4.49 36.89
C SER A 640 14.90 -4.55 37.74
N ARG A 641 14.76 -4.39 39.08
CA ARG A 641 15.91 -4.30 40.02
C ARG A 641 16.78 -5.55 40.12
N ASP A 642 16.26 -6.70 39.71
CA ASP A 642 17.00 -7.96 39.68
C ASP A 642 17.89 -8.12 38.43
N LEU A 643 17.81 -7.17 37.50
CA LEU A 643 18.67 -7.04 36.34
C LEU A 643 19.72 -5.94 36.56
N VAL A 644 20.87 -6.11 35.92
CA VAL A 644 22.01 -5.19 35.98
C VAL A 644 22.34 -4.74 34.57
N LEU A 645 22.48 -3.42 34.39
CA LEU A 645 23.00 -2.83 33.18
C LEU A 645 24.50 -3.09 33.07
N GLN A 646 24.94 -3.69 31.96
CA GLN A 646 26.34 -3.92 31.64
C GLN A 646 26.87 -2.88 30.67
N ASP A 647 26.05 -2.47 29.71
CA ASP A 647 26.41 -1.51 28.66
C ASP A 647 25.17 -0.81 28.09
N ILE A 648 25.33 0.41 27.60
CA ILE A 648 24.26 1.25 27.06
C ILE A 648 24.78 2.14 25.93
N GLU A 649 24.07 2.15 24.81
CA GLU A 649 24.45 2.90 23.61
C GLU A 649 23.23 3.54 22.95
N VAL A 650 23.41 4.76 22.44
CA VAL A 650 22.45 5.45 21.55
C VAL A 650 23.19 5.80 20.26
N PRO A 651 23.31 4.86 19.30
CA PRO A 651 24.11 5.09 18.11
C PRO A 651 23.41 6.06 17.15
N PHE A 652 24.18 7.02 16.65
CA PHE A 652 23.70 7.97 15.65
C PHE A 652 23.27 7.28 14.35
N SER A 653 22.10 7.67 13.83
CA SER A 653 21.54 7.18 12.58
C SER A 653 20.47 8.16 12.08
N THR A 654 20.39 8.36 10.78
CA THR A 654 19.29 9.11 10.13
C THR A 654 18.26 8.20 9.47
N ALA A 655 18.33 6.88 9.73
CA ALA A 655 17.43 5.89 9.14
C ALA A 655 15.96 6.02 9.59
N SER A 656 15.74 6.72 10.70
CA SER A 656 14.48 7.12 11.31
C SER A 656 14.69 8.51 11.92
N ASP A 657 13.64 9.25 12.22
CA ASP A 657 13.69 10.49 12.99
C ASP A 657 13.95 10.24 14.50
N HIS A 658 13.95 8.99 14.94
CA HIS A 658 14.46 8.57 16.25
C HIS A 658 15.84 7.91 16.13
N LEU A 659 16.63 8.00 17.20
CA LEU A 659 17.81 7.14 17.41
C LEU A 659 17.39 5.88 18.16
N PRO A 660 17.97 4.72 17.81
CA PRO A 660 17.75 3.52 18.61
C PRO A 660 18.46 3.62 19.96
N VAL A 661 17.90 2.97 20.97
CA VAL A 661 18.56 2.78 22.28
C VAL A 661 18.86 1.30 22.44
N ILE A 662 20.08 0.96 22.89
CA ILE A 662 20.56 -0.41 23.00
C ILE A 662 21.17 -0.64 24.38
N ALA A 663 20.71 -1.66 25.09
CA ALA A 663 21.25 -2.03 26.39
C ALA A 663 21.75 -3.47 26.39
N VAL A 664 22.86 -3.74 27.07
CA VAL A 664 23.27 -5.09 27.45
C VAL A 664 22.96 -5.29 28.92
N ILE A 665 22.20 -6.33 29.23
CA ILE A 665 21.73 -6.59 30.60
C ILE A 665 22.09 -8.01 31.05
N SER A 666 22.30 -8.19 32.35
CA SER A 666 22.52 -9.48 32.99
C SER A 666 21.67 -9.63 34.24
N GLU A 667 21.54 -10.86 34.76
CA GLU A 667 20.97 -11.08 36.08
C GLU A 667 21.96 -10.68 37.20
N GLN A 668 21.44 -10.20 38.32
CA GLN A 668 22.24 -9.91 39.51
C GLN A 668 22.83 -11.21 40.13
N ALA A 669 24.15 -11.22 40.37
CA ALA A 669 24.91 -12.43 40.75
C ALA A 669 24.43 -13.16 42.03
N SER A 670 23.72 -12.48 42.94
CA SER A 670 23.27 -13.07 44.22
C SER A 670 22.15 -14.11 44.08
N ARG A 671 21.47 -14.23 42.92
CA ARG A 671 20.40 -15.22 42.68
C ARG A 671 20.86 -16.54 42.04
N ARG A 672 21.99 -16.57 41.31
CA ARG A 672 22.51 -17.82 40.71
C ARG A 672 22.89 -18.89 41.73
N LEU A 673 23.25 -18.49 42.96
CA LEU A 673 23.62 -19.41 44.05
C LEU A 673 22.43 -20.16 44.67
N ASN A 674 21.19 -19.67 44.49
CA ASN A 674 20.01 -20.29 45.10
C ASN A 674 19.28 -21.31 44.20
N HIS A 675 19.71 -21.49 42.95
CA HIS A 675 19.13 -22.48 42.01
C HIS A 675 20.03 -23.72 41.81
N GLY A 676 21.13 -23.84 42.57
CA GLY A 676 22.11 -24.91 42.44
C GLY A 676 21.93 -26.12 43.38
N TYR A 677 21.00 -26.08 44.33
CA TYR A 677 20.70 -27.20 45.21
C TYR A 677 19.25 -27.10 45.67
N TYR A 678 18.35 -27.86 45.07
CA TYR A 678 17.21 -28.55 45.72
C TYR A 678 16.65 -29.61 44.78
#